data_AF-A0A2B4R7U2-F1
#
_entry.id   AF-A0A2B4R7U2-F1
#
_cell.length_a   1.000
_cell.length_b   1.000
_cell.length_c   1.000
_cell.angle_alpha   90.00
_cell.angle_beta   90.00
_cell.angle_gamma   90.00
#
_symmetry.space_group_name_H-M   'P 1'
#
loop_
_entity.id
_entity.type
_entity.pdbx_description
1 polymer ?
#
loop_
_entity_poly.entity_id
_entity_poly.type
_entity_poly.pdbx_seq_one_letter_code
_entity_poly.pdbx_strand_id
1 'polypeptide(L)'
;MLRKPPTLRIGNVPVRDKDGYVHATLVSVLGDQYQFDKKDSDGEIDTITVDQCVFNFEMEGSSGETFRIKHGCSTRLIGEKFVLQGKGRGSKKEVKDYNKLTKTCLQLQLISEEELQHLDQKILERVMNALADIRDMPVRFKPTQDKKTNMFGVHLKTLEPLEKKTTTGKPKKLLTSSKNRANLEAIVQQAQKQVAERFLYYEPHPKQKVFHKAGTEAKERLFLAGNRTGKTFCGVLEVSMHLTGHYPSWWQGYRYNGPIDAWAAGVTNAETYQVLEKAYIGDVSTPGAIAPHLILGQNRLKHLYKIQHIRGGVSQLRFKSYEQGRKTFQGAKIHIVHLDEEPPRDIYVEALMRTMSTQEDHHGMLLLTMTPLMGLTDMVLHFQERAEEEEKSPQLVDEGVVHNGKFYIQASWADNPHLQEKEKKAILASLKPHEREAREKGTPALGMGMVYPISESRIVCDPFKLPDHWGKIYGIDFGWNPSPTAVLFAAYDRDNDIVYFYDEYTATERIPQEHVVALSKQCPNFTKMRGVYDPAGKISGQKDGENLIQLYRREGVTFMYRADNSKEKGIQDVLQRMQNGQLKIFSTLHKTLKELRMYARDEHGFPKKHNDHLMDAMRYVTLTGLKFVHIPQNDWGPANTSVWNY
;
A
#
# COMPACT_ATOMS: atom_id res chain seq x y z
N MET A 1 -43.42 7.13 21.75
CA MET A 1 -43.84 5.94 21.00
C MET A 1 -42.63 5.41 20.21
N LEU A 2 -42.04 4.31 20.69
CA LEU A 2 -40.86 3.66 20.09
C LEU A 2 -41.22 3.06 18.73
N ARG A 3 -40.59 3.53 17.65
CA ARG A 3 -40.59 2.82 16.36
C ARG A 3 -39.66 1.60 16.49
N LYS A 4 -40.22 0.40 16.32
CA LYS A 4 -39.45 -0.86 16.27
C LYS A 4 -38.35 -0.76 15.20
N PRO A 5 -37.17 -1.36 15.43
CA PRO A 5 -36.10 -1.42 14.44
C PRO A 5 -36.58 -2.16 13.17
N PRO A 6 -36.06 -1.83 11.98
CA PRO A 6 -36.38 -2.55 10.76
C PRO A 6 -36.02 -4.03 10.93
N THR A 7 -37.02 -4.87 10.76
CA THR A 7 -36.94 -6.33 10.82
C THR A 7 -35.80 -6.85 9.96
N LEU A 8 -35.03 -7.79 10.53
CA LEU A 8 -34.04 -8.61 9.84
C LEU A 8 -34.56 -9.03 8.46
N ARG A 9 -33.70 -8.90 7.44
CA ARG A 9 -33.92 -9.50 6.11
C ARG A 9 -34.45 -10.92 6.29
N ILE A 10 -35.53 -11.22 5.56
CA ILE A 10 -36.17 -12.53 5.46
C ILE A 10 -35.05 -13.56 5.25
N GLY A 11 -34.75 -14.32 6.30
CA GLY A 11 -33.68 -15.31 6.26
C GLY A 11 -34.03 -16.36 5.23
N ASN A 12 -33.02 -16.94 4.59
CA ASN A 12 -33.17 -18.06 3.68
C ASN A 12 -33.87 -19.23 4.40
N VAL A 13 -35.20 -19.27 4.33
CA VAL A 13 -36.02 -20.35 4.92
C VAL A 13 -35.97 -21.52 3.93
N PRO A 14 -35.49 -22.71 4.34
CA PRO A 14 -35.49 -23.88 3.48
C PRO A 14 -36.91 -24.23 3.03
N VAL A 15 -37.08 -24.54 1.75
CA VAL A 15 -38.34 -25.11 1.26
C VAL A 15 -38.52 -26.50 1.88
N ARG A 16 -39.73 -26.77 2.41
CA ARG A 16 -40.06 -28.04 3.05
C ARG A 16 -41.14 -28.76 2.25
N ASP A 17 -41.03 -30.08 2.19
CA ASP A 17 -42.12 -30.92 1.68
C ASP A 17 -43.26 -31.06 2.70
N LYS A 18 -44.33 -31.76 2.28
CA LYS A 18 -45.53 -32.01 3.09
C LYS A 18 -45.26 -32.73 4.42
N ASP A 19 -44.16 -33.45 4.52
CA ASP A 19 -43.76 -34.24 5.69
C ASP A 19 -42.73 -33.48 6.58
N GLY A 20 -42.41 -32.23 6.17
CA GLY A 20 -41.55 -31.29 6.88
C GLY A 20 -40.06 -31.49 6.61
N TYR A 21 -39.68 -32.23 5.56
CA TYR A 21 -38.29 -32.45 5.16
C TYR A 21 -37.82 -31.40 4.15
N VAL A 22 -36.54 -31.09 4.23
CA VAL A 22 -35.81 -30.28 3.24
C VAL A 22 -35.04 -31.24 2.35
N HIS A 23 -35.15 -31.03 1.04
CA HIS A 23 -34.34 -31.74 0.03
C HIS A 23 -33.12 -30.88 -0.29
N ALA A 24 -31.95 -31.49 -0.22
CA ALA A 24 -30.67 -30.79 -0.35
C ALA A 24 -29.65 -31.66 -1.09
N THR A 25 -28.59 -31.02 -1.55
CA THR A 25 -27.43 -31.66 -2.15
C THR A 25 -26.25 -31.48 -1.21
N LEU A 26 -25.63 -32.59 -0.78
CA LEU A 26 -24.34 -32.55 -0.09
C LEU A 26 -23.25 -32.30 -1.14
N VAL A 27 -22.79 -31.05 -1.22
CA VAL A 27 -21.90 -30.57 -2.28
C VAL A 27 -20.42 -30.70 -1.92
N SER A 28 -20.09 -30.68 -0.64
CA SER A 28 -18.71 -30.87 -0.18
C SER A 28 -18.61 -31.20 1.31
N VAL A 29 -17.54 -31.91 1.66
CA VAL A 29 -17.05 -32.05 3.03
C VAL A 29 -15.68 -31.37 3.10
N LEU A 30 -15.55 -30.36 3.96
CA LEU A 30 -14.28 -29.68 4.22
C LEU A 30 -13.66 -30.26 5.49
N GLY A 31 -12.42 -30.73 5.40
CA GLY A 31 -11.64 -31.18 6.56
C GLY A 31 -10.16 -30.84 6.38
N ASP A 32 -9.54 -30.32 7.43
CA ASP A 32 -8.08 -30.17 7.49
C ASP A 32 -7.44 -31.53 7.80
N GLN A 33 -6.23 -31.72 7.27
CA GLN A 33 -5.39 -32.92 7.27
C GLN A 33 -5.82 -34.08 8.18
N TYR A 34 -6.06 -35.25 7.58
CA TYR A 34 -6.42 -36.47 8.29
C TYR A 34 -5.19 -37.08 8.99
N GLN A 35 -5.24 -37.23 10.31
CA GLN A 35 -4.21 -37.91 11.09
C GLN A 35 -4.75 -39.23 11.65
N PHE A 36 -4.05 -40.32 11.36
CA PHE A 36 -4.27 -41.62 11.99
C PHE A 36 -3.48 -41.63 13.30
N ASP A 37 -4.16 -41.68 14.45
CA ASP A 37 -3.51 -41.69 15.76
C ASP A 37 -3.67 -43.04 16.45
N LYS A 38 -2.53 -43.52 16.98
CA LYS A 38 -2.27 -44.68 17.87
C LYS A 38 -2.90 -46.03 17.49
N LYS A 39 -2.01 -47.00 17.30
CA LYS A 39 -2.34 -48.43 17.41
C LYS A 39 -2.76 -48.74 18.85
N ASP A 40 -3.78 -49.56 19.02
CA ASP A 40 -4.08 -50.18 20.31
C ASP A 40 -2.94 -51.15 20.73
N SER A 41 -3.06 -51.76 21.91
CA SER A 41 -2.07 -52.71 22.43
C SER A 41 -1.86 -53.94 21.54
N ASP A 42 -2.79 -54.23 20.64
CA ASP A 42 -2.77 -55.39 19.74
C ASP A 42 -2.33 -55.02 18.31
N GLY A 43 -2.10 -53.74 18.04
CA GLY A 43 -1.52 -53.25 16.78
C GLY A 43 -2.54 -52.83 15.72
N GLU A 44 -3.84 -52.80 16.03
CA GLU A 44 -4.91 -52.37 15.12
C GLU A 44 -5.22 -50.87 15.28
N ILE A 45 -5.65 -50.24 14.18
CA ILE A 45 -5.97 -48.80 14.13
C ILE A 45 -7.45 -48.62 14.47
N ASP A 46 -7.75 -48.14 15.67
CA ASP A 46 -9.14 -48.04 16.17
C ASP A 46 -9.78 -46.65 15.99
N THR A 47 -9.01 -45.62 15.62
CA THR A 47 -9.47 -44.22 15.63
C THR A 47 -8.87 -43.32 14.54
N ILE A 48 -9.69 -42.46 13.91
CA ILE A 48 -9.21 -41.30 13.10
C ILE A 48 -9.55 -39.99 13.81
N THR A 49 -8.57 -39.09 13.92
CA THR A 49 -8.80 -37.70 14.35
C THR A 49 -8.95 -36.77 13.15
N VAL A 50 -10.03 -35.98 13.13
CA VAL A 50 -10.24 -34.89 12.18
C VAL A 50 -10.44 -33.61 12.99
N ASP A 51 -9.56 -32.62 12.80
CA ASP A 51 -9.54 -31.40 13.62
C ASP A 51 -10.87 -30.64 13.53
N GLN A 52 -11.41 -30.48 12.32
CA GLN A 52 -12.78 -30.04 12.07
C GLN A 52 -13.29 -30.62 10.75
N CYS A 53 -14.49 -31.22 10.75
CA CYS A 53 -15.14 -31.73 9.55
C CYS A 53 -16.46 -30.99 9.33
N VAL A 54 -16.61 -30.29 8.19
CA VAL A 54 -17.79 -29.47 7.88
C VAL A 54 -18.48 -29.98 6.63
N PHE A 55 -19.70 -30.48 6.80
CA PHE A 55 -20.58 -30.91 5.70
C PHE A 55 -21.38 -29.72 5.19
N ASN A 56 -21.31 -29.44 3.88
CA ASN A 56 -22.00 -28.32 3.25
C ASN A 56 -23.19 -28.86 2.44
N PHE A 57 -24.40 -28.49 2.86
CA PHE A 57 -25.64 -28.86 2.18
C PHE A 57 -26.19 -27.64 1.45
N GLU A 58 -26.44 -27.77 0.15
CA GLU A 58 -27.04 -26.74 -0.69
C GLU A 58 -28.51 -27.08 -0.96
N MET A 59 -29.40 -26.10 -0.81
CA MET A 59 -30.85 -26.31 -0.95
C MET A 59 -31.55 -25.04 -1.43
N GLU A 60 -32.77 -25.20 -1.91
CA GLU A 60 -33.62 -24.09 -2.35
C GLU A 60 -34.27 -23.35 -1.16
N GLY A 61 -34.20 -22.03 -1.19
CA GLY A 61 -34.91 -21.16 -0.25
C GLY A 61 -36.29 -20.78 -0.75
N SER A 62 -37.17 -20.41 0.17
CA SER A 62 -38.52 -19.90 -0.14
C SER A 62 -38.56 -18.70 -1.10
N SER A 63 -37.43 -18.02 -1.34
CA SER A 63 -37.26 -16.96 -2.33
C SER A 63 -36.94 -17.45 -3.76
N GLY A 64 -36.75 -18.76 -3.96
CA GLY A 64 -36.28 -19.36 -5.22
C GLY A 64 -34.75 -19.34 -5.39
N GLU A 65 -34.00 -18.73 -4.48
CA GLU A 65 -32.53 -18.74 -4.49
C GLU A 65 -31.97 -19.92 -3.70
N THR A 66 -30.90 -20.53 -4.21
CA THR A 66 -30.17 -21.60 -3.50
C THR A 66 -29.26 -21.03 -2.43
N PHE A 67 -29.16 -21.69 -1.28
CA PHE A 67 -28.27 -21.30 -0.19
C PHE A 67 -27.73 -22.52 0.57
N ARG A 68 -26.67 -22.32 1.38
CA ARG A 68 -25.95 -23.39 2.06
C ARG A 68 -26.15 -23.42 3.56
N ILE A 69 -26.36 -24.61 4.11
CA ILE A 69 -26.31 -24.90 5.54
C ILE A 69 -25.05 -25.72 5.84
N LYS A 70 -24.32 -25.31 6.88
CA LYS A 70 -23.12 -25.98 7.35
C LYS A 70 -23.44 -26.86 8.56
N HIS A 71 -22.96 -28.09 8.54
CA HIS A 71 -22.99 -28.98 9.68
C HIS A 71 -21.57 -29.33 10.09
N GLY A 72 -21.08 -28.64 11.12
CA GLY A 72 -19.76 -28.89 11.70
C GLY A 72 -19.75 -30.03 12.70
N CYS A 73 -18.77 -30.93 12.56
CA CYS A 73 -18.44 -32.02 13.46
C CYS A 73 -16.99 -31.82 13.94
N SER A 74 -16.77 -31.77 15.25
CA SER A 74 -15.43 -31.55 15.85
C SER A 74 -14.96 -32.78 16.64
N THR A 75 -15.15 -33.98 16.09
CA THR A 75 -14.91 -35.24 16.81
C THR A 75 -14.36 -36.34 15.90
N ARG A 76 -13.61 -37.27 16.50
CA ARG A 76 -12.99 -38.46 15.88
C ARG A 76 -14.02 -39.42 15.24
N LEU A 77 -13.66 -40.24 14.26
CA LEU A 77 -14.51 -41.38 13.87
C LEU A 77 -14.21 -42.54 14.81
N ILE A 78 -15.20 -42.99 15.58
CA ILE A 78 -15.04 -44.00 16.64
C ILE A 78 -16.21 -44.98 16.64
N GLY A 79 -15.91 -46.26 16.92
CA GLY A 79 -16.88 -47.36 16.99
C GLY A 79 -17.61 -47.48 18.33
N GLU A 80 -17.20 -46.74 19.35
CA GLU A 80 -17.81 -46.80 20.68
C GLU A 80 -18.98 -45.82 20.83
N LYS A 81 -20.02 -46.24 21.57
CA LYS A 81 -21.14 -45.37 21.97
C LYS A 81 -20.82 -44.72 23.31
N PHE A 82 -20.99 -43.40 23.39
CA PHE A 82 -20.72 -42.62 24.61
C PHE A 82 -22.00 -42.39 25.39
N VAL A 83 -21.90 -42.37 26.72
CA VAL A 83 -23.00 -41.96 27.59
C VAL A 83 -23.17 -40.45 27.48
N LEU A 84 -24.28 -40.00 26.89
CA LEU A 84 -24.61 -38.58 26.84
C LEU A 84 -25.32 -38.17 28.15
N GLN A 85 -24.68 -37.38 29.00
CA GLN A 85 -25.37 -36.74 30.13
C GLN A 85 -26.25 -35.59 29.61
N GLY A 86 -27.53 -35.86 29.37
CA GLY A 86 -28.50 -34.83 29.00
C GLY A 86 -28.77 -33.86 30.17
N LYS A 87 -28.56 -32.55 29.97
CA LYS A 87 -29.12 -31.51 30.84
C LYS A 87 -30.62 -31.34 30.54
N GLY A 88 -31.45 -32.15 31.18
CA GLY A 88 -32.91 -32.01 31.19
C GLY A 88 -33.47 -32.18 32.60
N ARG A 89 -34.43 -31.34 32.99
CA ARG A 89 -35.16 -31.47 34.26
C ARG A 89 -36.00 -32.75 34.23
N GLY A 90 -35.69 -33.69 35.13
CA GLY A 90 -36.52 -34.88 35.40
C GLY A 90 -35.97 -36.16 34.78
N SER A 91 -35.44 -37.04 35.64
CA SER A 91 -34.91 -38.40 35.38
C SER A 91 -33.72 -38.50 34.41
N LYS A 92 -32.55 -38.84 34.97
CA LYS A 92 -31.33 -39.20 34.22
C LYS A 92 -31.56 -40.54 33.50
N LYS A 93 -32.00 -40.50 32.25
CA LYS A 93 -31.85 -41.64 31.33
C LYS A 93 -30.48 -41.54 30.69
N GLU A 94 -29.57 -42.45 31.06
CA GLU A 94 -28.33 -42.64 30.32
C GLU A 94 -28.67 -43.19 28.94
N VAL A 95 -28.46 -42.39 27.91
CA VAL A 95 -28.59 -42.82 26.51
C VAL A 95 -27.19 -42.95 25.94
N LYS A 96 -26.80 -44.16 25.57
CA LYS A 96 -25.58 -44.43 24.81
C LYS A 96 -25.82 -44.09 23.34
N ASP A 97 -25.06 -43.17 22.77
CA ASP A 97 -25.18 -42.73 21.36
C ASP A 97 -23.79 -42.48 20.76
N TYR A 98 -23.69 -42.49 19.43
CA TYR A 98 -22.45 -42.19 18.73
C TYR A 98 -22.14 -40.69 18.73
N ASN A 99 -20.86 -40.34 18.57
CA ASN A 99 -20.48 -38.95 18.40
C ASN A 99 -20.98 -38.36 17.07
N LYS A 100 -20.85 -37.04 16.92
CA LYS A 100 -21.46 -36.30 15.81
C LYS A 100 -20.93 -36.73 14.44
N LEU A 101 -19.64 -37.04 14.32
CA LEU A 101 -19.04 -37.49 13.06
C LEU A 101 -19.49 -38.92 12.71
N THR A 102 -19.29 -39.89 13.61
CA THR A 102 -19.72 -41.29 13.41
C THR A 102 -21.19 -41.37 13.05
N LYS A 103 -22.03 -40.61 13.78
CA LYS A 103 -23.47 -40.55 13.51
C LYS A 103 -23.80 -39.97 12.14
N THR A 104 -23.09 -38.94 11.70
CA THR A 104 -23.29 -38.35 10.38
C THR A 104 -22.91 -39.35 9.28
N CYS A 105 -21.79 -40.07 9.44
CA CYS A 105 -21.36 -41.11 8.50
C CYS A 105 -22.34 -42.29 8.41
N LEU A 106 -22.91 -42.73 9.54
CA LEU A 106 -23.95 -43.77 9.57
C LEU A 106 -25.22 -43.32 8.83
N GLN A 107 -25.68 -42.10 9.08
CA GLN A 107 -26.89 -41.55 8.46
C GLN A 107 -26.71 -41.35 6.94
N LEU A 108 -25.50 -40.97 6.51
CA LEU A 108 -25.13 -40.89 5.09
C LEU A 108 -24.81 -42.27 4.48
N GLN A 109 -24.92 -43.36 5.23
CA GLN A 109 -24.63 -44.73 4.79
C GLN A 109 -23.20 -44.90 4.23
N LEU A 110 -22.24 -44.15 4.78
CA LEU A 110 -20.82 -44.25 4.42
C LEU A 110 -20.12 -45.40 5.17
N ILE A 111 -20.69 -45.80 6.31
CA ILE A 111 -20.25 -46.90 7.16
C ILE A 111 -21.48 -47.54 7.80
N SER A 112 -21.43 -48.85 8.09
CA SER A 112 -22.48 -49.59 8.81
C SER A 112 -22.15 -49.78 10.29
N GLU A 113 -23.13 -50.11 11.13
CA GLU A 113 -22.86 -50.45 12.55
C GLU A 113 -21.98 -51.70 12.70
N GLU A 114 -22.08 -52.65 11.76
CA GLU A 114 -21.23 -53.86 11.71
C GLU A 114 -19.76 -53.50 11.43
N GLU A 115 -19.52 -52.63 10.44
CA GLU A 115 -18.17 -52.14 10.13
C GLU A 115 -17.58 -51.28 11.25
N LEU A 116 -18.43 -50.61 12.06
CA LEU A 116 -17.96 -49.88 13.24
C LEU A 116 -17.47 -50.79 14.37
N GLN A 117 -17.96 -52.03 14.46
CA GLN A 117 -17.50 -53.00 15.46
C GLN A 117 -16.17 -53.65 15.10
N HIS A 118 -15.79 -53.58 13.82
CA HIS A 118 -14.56 -54.14 13.25
C HIS A 118 -13.80 -53.07 12.47
N LEU A 119 -13.65 -51.88 13.05
CA LEU A 119 -12.93 -50.77 12.43
C LEU A 119 -11.48 -51.16 12.17
N ASP A 120 -11.11 -51.26 10.89
CA ASP A 120 -9.73 -51.44 10.47
C ASP A 120 -9.28 -50.26 9.59
N GLN A 121 -7.98 -50.21 9.30
CA GLN A 121 -7.40 -49.16 8.46
C GLN A 121 -8.07 -49.07 7.08
N LYS A 122 -8.53 -50.20 6.53
CA LYS A 122 -9.09 -50.26 5.18
C LYS A 122 -10.51 -49.69 5.13
N ILE A 123 -11.34 -49.98 6.13
CA ILE A 123 -12.68 -49.40 6.33
C ILE A 123 -12.55 -47.91 6.55
N LEU A 124 -11.61 -47.51 7.41
CA LEU A 124 -11.26 -46.13 7.70
C LEU A 124 -10.87 -45.35 6.43
N GLU A 125 -9.89 -45.83 5.68
CA GLU A 125 -9.48 -45.23 4.40
C GLU A 125 -10.63 -45.18 3.40
N ARG A 126 -11.48 -46.21 3.32
CA ARG A 126 -12.65 -46.21 2.44
C ARG A 126 -13.63 -45.09 2.81
N VAL A 127 -13.93 -44.92 4.10
CA VAL A 127 -14.82 -43.86 4.58
C VAL A 127 -14.22 -42.48 4.32
N MET A 128 -12.91 -42.31 4.53
CA MET A 128 -12.24 -41.04 4.26
C MET A 128 -12.19 -40.68 2.77
N ASN A 129 -11.87 -41.64 1.91
CA ASN A 129 -11.95 -41.44 0.46
C ASN A 129 -13.39 -41.11 0.05
N ALA A 130 -14.38 -41.81 0.59
CA ALA A 130 -15.78 -41.48 0.33
C ALA A 130 -16.12 -40.05 0.77
N LEU A 131 -15.70 -39.61 1.96
CA LEU A 131 -15.92 -38.24 2.43
C LEU A 131 -15.23 -37.19 1.55
N ALA A 132 -14.00 -37.46 1.09
CA ALA A 132 -13.25 -36.56 0.21
C ALA A 132 -13.85 -36.48 -1.20
N ASP A 133 -14.40 -37.59 -1.69
CA ASP A 133 -14.96 -37.72 -3.04
C ASP A 133 -16.48 -37.44 -3.10
N ILE A 134 -17.16 -37.21 -1.97
CA ILE A 134 -18.57 -36.83 -1.96
C ILE A 134 -18.74 -35.53 -2.73
N ARG A 135 -19.49 -35.64 -3.83
CA ARG A 135 -20.00 -34.53 -4.61
C ARG A 135 -21.42 -34.85 -5.01
N ASP A 136 -22.24 -33.81 -5.01
CA ASP A 136 -23.58 -33.83 -5.56
C ASP A 136 -24.50 -34.95 -5.01
N MET A 137 -24.30 -35.37 -3.74
CA MET A 137 -25.11 -36.44 -3.14
C MET A 137 -26.48 -35.90 -2.71
N PRO A 138 -27.59 -36.41 -3.26
CA PRO A 138 -28.93 -35.97 -2.89
C PRO A 138 -29.32 -36.55 -1.52
N VAL A 139 -29.75 -35.69 -0.62
CA VAL A 139 -30.16 -36.02 0.76
C VAL A 139 -31.45 -35.31 1.13
N ARG A 140 -32.13 -35.82 2.16
CA ARG A 140 -33.18 -35.07 2.85
C ARG A 140 -33.00 -35.10 4.36
N PHE A 141 -33.48 -34.07 5.04
CA PHE A 141 -33.49 -33.99 6.50
C PHE A 141 -34.54 -32.99 7.00
N LYS A 142 -34.97 -33.13 8.27
CA LYS A 142 -35.76 -32.08 8.93
C LYS A 142 -34.83 -30.96 9.43
N PRO A 143 -35.16 -29.68 9.20
CA PRO A 143 -34.32 -28.58 9.63
C PRO A 143 -34.50 -28.32 11.13
N THR A 144 -33.41 -28.03 11.84
CA THR A 144 -33.46 -27.41 13.17
C THR A 144 -33.43 -25.89 13.03
N GLN A 145 -33.96 -25.16 14.02
CA GLN A 145 -33.90 -23.70 14.03
C GLN A 145 -33.42 -23.24 15.40
N ASP A 146 -32.35 -22.46 15.42
CA ASP A 146 -31.90 -21.80 16.65
C ASP A 146 -32.81 -20.61 16.94
N LYS A 147 -33.51 -20.64 18.08
CA LYS A 147 -34.48 -19.60 18.46
C LYS A 147 -33.84 -18.23 18.75
N LYS A 148 -32.53 -18.17 19.01
CA LYS A 148 -31.79 -16.93 19.31
C LYS A 148 -31.19 -16.30 18.07
N THR A 149 -30.61 -17.09 17.18
CA THR A 149 -29.93 -16.58 15.97
C THR A 149 -30.79 -16.66 14.72
N ASN A 150 -31.95 -17.35 14.79
CA ASN A 150 -32.85 -17.62 13.68
C ASN A 150 -32.20 -18.38 12.52
N MET A 151 -31.06 -19.05 12.76
CA MET A 151 -30.36 -19.85 11.76
C MET A 151 -30.92 -21.27 11.70
N PHE A 152 -30.98 -21.81 10.48
CA PHE A 152 -31.37 -23.19 10.23
C PHE A 152 -30.16 -24.13 10.27
N GLY A 153 -30.37 -25.35 10.78
CA GLY A 153 -29.38 -26.41 10.88
C GLY A 153 -29.95 -27.78 10.48
N VAL A 154 -29.13 -28.82 10.56
CA VAL A 154 -29.49 -30.19 10.17
C VAL A 154 -29.94 -30.99 11.40
N HIS A 155 -31.15 -31.54 11.39
CA HIS A 155 -31.55 -32.52 12.41
C HIS A 155 -30.98 -33.91 12.07
N LEU A 156 -29.82 -34.22 12.64
CA LEU A 156 -29.05 -35.42 12.29
C LEU A 156 -29.81 -36.75 12.29
N LYS A 157 -30.73 -36.99 13.23
CA LYS A 157 -31.48 -38.27 13.27
C LYS A 157 -32.46 -38.46 12.09
N THR A 158 -32.66 -37.42 11.29
CA THR A 158 -33.56 -37.44 10.13
C THR A 158 -32.81 -37.29 8.81
N LEU A 159 -31.47 -37.22 8.86
CA LEU A 159 -30.65 -37.11 7.67
C LEU A 159 -30.61 -38.45 6.97
N GLU A 160 -31.01 -38.49 5.70
CA GLU A 160 -30.95 -39.71 4.90
C GLU A 160 -30.63 -39.41 3.43
N PRO A 161 -29.80 -40.23 2.77
CA PRO A 161 -29.57 -40.15 1.34
C PRO A 161 -30.82 -40.60 0.56
N LEU A 162 -31.12 -39.92 -0.54
CA LEU A 162 -32.28 -40.21 -1.38
C LEU A 162 -32.04 -41.39 -2.34
N GLU A 163 -30.78 -41.73 -2.64
CA GLU A 163 -30.39 -42.88 -3.44
C GLU A 163 -29.70 -43.94 -2.57
N LYS A 164 -30.29 -45.15 -2.49
CA LYS A 164 -29.67 -46.28 -1.79
C LYS A 164 -28.51 -46.85 -2.61
N LYS A 165 -27.28 -46.83 -2.11
CA LYS A 165 -26.24 -47.77 -2.56
C LYS A 165 -26.64 -49.17 -2.07
N THR A 166 -27.17 -50.01 -2.96
CA THR A 166 -27.39 -51.43 -2.68
C THR A 166 -26.04 -52.11 -2.40
N THR A 167 -25.89 -52.62 -1.18
CA THR A 167 -24.70 -53.31 -0.64
C THR A 167 -24.50 -54.74 -1.13
N THR A 168 -25.13 -55.18 -2.23
CA THR A 168 -24.94 -56.53 -2.78
C THR A 168 -24.94 -56.50 -4.30
N GLY A 169 -23.77 -56.28 -4.88
CA GLY A 169 -23.58 -56.40 -6.31
C GLY A 169 -22.11 -56.30 -6.64
N LYS A 170 -21.51 -57.40 -7.10
CA LYS A 170 -20.17 -57.40 -7.71
C LYS A 170 -20.06 -56.16 -8.60
N PRO A 171 -18.98 -55.35 -8.46
CA PRO A 171 -18.84 -54.14 -9.23
C PRO A 171 -18.95 -54.51 -10.71
N LYS A 172 -19.94 -53.92 -11.40
CA LYS A 172 -19.91 -53.85 -12.86
C LYS A 172 -18.54 -53.29 -13.20
N LYS A 173 -17.76 -54.10 -13.90
CA LYS A 173 -16.39 -53.82 -14.33
C LYS A 173 -16.43 -52.61 -15.27
N LEU A 174 -16.49 -51.39 -14.74
CA LEU A 174 -15.81 -50.28 -15.40
C LEU A 174 -14.34 -50.48 -15.09
N LEU A 175 -13.63 -50.99 -16.08
CA LEU A 175 -12.18 -51.09 -16.08
C LEU A 175 -11.58 -49.69 -15.85
N THR A 176 -11.30 -49.34 -14.61
CA THR A 176 -10.35 -48.28 -14.29
C THR A 176 -9.22 -48.92 -13.49
N SER A 177 -8.30 -49.55 -14.22
CA SER A 177 -7.01 -50.03 -13.71
C SER A 177 -6.35 -48.98 -12.81
N SER A 178 -5.49 -49.39 -11.88
CA SER A 178 -4.63 -48.50 -11.06
C SER A 178 -3.92 -47.38 -11.86
N LYS A 179 -3.66 -47.62 -13.16
CA LYS A 179 -3.23 -46.62 -14.15
C LYS A 179 -4.15 -45.38 -14.24
N ASN A 180 -5.46 -45.54 -14.12
CA ASN A 180 -6.43 -44.44 -14.24
C ASN A 180 -6.48 -43.55 -13.00
N ARG A 181 -6.24 -44.09 -11.78
CA ARG A 181 -6.16 -43.27 -10.55
C ARG A 181 -4.89 -42.43 -10.51
N ALA A 182 -3.73 -43.03 -10.86
CA ALA A 182 -2.49 -42.30 -11.04
C ALA A 182 -2.61 -41.25 -12.17
N ASN A 183 -3.29 -41.59 -13.28
CA ASN A 183 -3.57 -40.62 -14.34
C ASN A 183 -4.49 -39.49 -13.87
N LEU A 184 -5.53 -39.76 -13.06
CA LEU A 184 -6.43 -38.74 -12.53
C LEU A 184 -5.74 -37.83 -11.52
N GLU A 185 -4.96 -38.37 -10.60
CA GLU A 185 -4.14 -37.58 -9.66
C GLU A 185 -3.11 -36.74 -10.42
N ALA A 186 -2.46 -37.31 -11.45
CA ALA A 186 -1.58 -36.56 -12.34
C ALA A 186 -2.33 -35.47 -13.11
N ILE A 187 -3.57 -35.73 -13.58
CA ILE A 187 -4.41 -34.72 -14.25
C ILE A 187 -4.81 -33.60 -13.30
N VAL A 188 -5.20 -33.92 -12.06
CA VAL A 188 -5.59 -32.92 -11.05
C VAL A 188 -4.38 -32.10 -10.61
N GLN A 189 -3.24 -32.73 -10.34
CA GLN A 189 -2.00 -32.02 -10.04
C GLN A 189 -1.56 -31.15 -11.22
N GLN A 190 -1.67 -31.66 -12.45
CA GLN A 190 -1.38 -30.91 -13.66
C GLN A 190 -2.36 -29.74 -13.85
N ALA A 191 -3.64 -29.91 -13.52
CA ALA A 191 -4.64 -28.84 -13.57
C ALA A 191 -4.37 -27.78 -12.48
N GLN A 192 -4.08 -28.17 -11.24
CA GLN A 192 -3.71 -27.26 -10.16
C GLN A 192 -2.43 -26.48 -10.50
N LYS A 193 -1.44 -27.18 -11.06
CA LYS A 193 -0.22 -26.59 -11.60
C LYS A 193 -0.54 -25.54 -12.67
N GLN A 194 -1.34 -25.89 -13.66
CA GLN A 194 -1.76 -24.97 -14.72
C GLN A 194 -2.55 -23.76 -14.19
N VAL A 195 -3.40 -23.96 -13.19
CA VAL A 195 -4.19 -22.89 -12.56
C VAL A 195 -3.29 -21.92 -11.80
N ALA A 196 -2.36 -22.45 -11.00
CA ALA A 196 -1.40 -21.66 -10.24
C ALA A 196 -0.44 -20.89 -11.16
N GLU A 197 0.02 -21.52 -12.24
CA GLU A 197 0.84 -20.90 -13.27
C GLU A 197 0.11 -19.76 -14.00
N ARG A 198 -1.20 -19.88 -14.24
CA ARG A 198 -1.97 -18.91 -15.02
C ARG A 198 -2.58 -17.77 -14.21
N PHE A 199 -2.27 -17.68 -12.91
CA PHE A 199 -2.78 -16.64 -12.01
C PHE A 199 -4.31 -16.47 -12.12
N LEU A 200 -5.07 -17.56 -12.34
CA LEU A 200 -6.50 -17.49 -12.67
C LEU A 200 -7.37 -16.88 -11.56
N TYR A 201 -6.87 -16.90 -10.33
CA TYR A 201 -7.55 -16.30 -9.17
C TYR A 201 -7.26 -14.81 -9.01
N TYR A 202 -6.38 -14.23 -9.83
CA TYR A 202 -6.19 -12.79 -9.85
C TYR A 202 -7.23 -12.11 -10.73
N GLU A 203 -8.09 -11.34 -10.07
CA GLU A 203 -9.08 -10.49 -10.73
C GLU A 203 -8.73 -9.02 -10.50
N PRO A 204 -7.96 -8.39 -11.41
CA PRO A 204 -7.60 -6.99 -11.23
C PRO A 204 -8.81 -6.08 -11.36
N HIS A 205 -8.92 -5.09 -10.47
CA HIS A 205 -9.91 -4.03 -10.62
C HIS A 205 -9.54 -3.10 -11.79
N PRO A 206 -10.45 -2.22 -12.27
CA PRO A 206 -10.23 -1.44 -13.49
C PRO A 206 -8.92 -0.63 -13.49
N LYS A 207 -8.55 0.02 -12.39
CA LYS A 207 -7.30 0.78 -12.30
C LYS A 207 -6.05 -0.10 -12.35
N GLN A 208 -6.08 -1.30 -11.78
CA GLN A 208 -5.00 -2.29 -11.95
C GLN A 208 -4.83 -2.70 -13.42
N LYS A 209 -5.92 -2.92 -14.15
CA LYS A 209 -5.84 -3.22 -15.60
C LYS A 209 -5.18 -2.09 -16.39
N VAL A 210 -5.52 -0.83 -16.09
CA VAL A 210 -4.90 0.34 -16.73
C VAL A 210 -3.41 0.42 -16.36
N PHE A 211 -3.06 0.22 -15.09
CA PHE A 211 -1.66 0.20 -14.64
C PHE A 211 -0.82 -0.85 -15.36
N HIS A 212 -1.32 -2.08 -15.47
CA HIS A 212 -0.63 -3.16 -16.18
C HIS A 212 -0.46 -2.85 -17.67
N LYS A 213 -1.51 -2.35 -18.32
CA LYS A 213 -1.49 -1.98 -19.74
C LYS A 213 -0.44 -0.89 -20.02
N ALA A 214 -0.32 0.10 -19.15
CA ALA A 214 0.63 1.20 -19.29
C ALA A 214 2.09 0.74 -19.38
N GLY A 215 2.43 -0.48 -18.93
CA GLY A 215 3.79 -1.03 -19.05
C GLY A 215 4.29 -1.25 -20.47
N THR A 216 3.41 -1.16 -21.47
CA THR A 216 3.77 -1.18 -22.89
C THR A 216 4.41 0.13 -23.37
N GLU A 217 4.13 1.24 -22.69
CA GLU A 217 4.54 2.59 -23.09
C GLU A 217 5.40 3.28 -22.03
N ALA A 218 5.06 3.09 -20.74
CA ALA A 218 5.71 3.72 -19.61
C ALA A 218 6.79 2.82 -18.99
N LYS A 219 8.02 3.35 -18.93
CA LYS A 219 9.16 2.75 -18.25
C LYS A 219 9.03 2.85 -16.73
N GLU A 220 8.57 3.99 -16.24
CA GLU A 220 8.37 4.27 -14.81
C GLU A 220 6.87 4.31 -14.52
N ARG A 221 6.38 3.48 -13.59
CA ARG A 221 4.96 3.42 -13.24
C ARG A 221 4.73 3.51 -11.75
N LEU A 222 3.91 4.48 -11.34
CA LEU A 222 3.48 4.69 -9.96
C LEU A 222 2.01 4.27 -9.77
N PHE A 223 1.79 3.29 -8.89
CA PHE A 223 0.48 2.95 -8.34
C PHE A 223 0.31 3.64 -6.98
N LEU A 224 -0.30 4.82 -6.99
CA LEU A 224 -0.46 5.65 -5.81
C LEU A 224 -1.82 5.38 -5.16
N ALA A 225 -1.89 4.65 -4.06
CA ALA A 225 -3.19 4.21 -3.58
C ALA A 225 -3.30 4.15 -2.06
N GLY A 226 -4.55 4.23 -1.60
CA GLY A 226 -4.89 3.99 -0.21
C GLY A 226 -4.51 2.59 0.27
N ASN A 227 -4.51 2.39 1.58
CA ASN A 227 -4.26 1.08 2.15
C ASN A 227 -5.34 0.08 1.73
N ARG A 228 -5.01 -1.22 1.65
CA ARG A 228 -5.97 -2.28 1.30
C ARG A 228 -6.67 -2.06 -0.06
N THR A 229 -6.03 -1.41 -1.02
CA THR A 229 -6.51 -1.30 -2.41
C THR A 229 -5.95 -2.41 -3.31
N GLY A 230 -5.06 -3.25 -2.78
CA GLY A 230 -4.34 -4.25 -3.57
C GLY A 230 -3.12 -3.71 -4.31
N LYS A 231 -2.64 -2.50 -3.97
CA LYS A 231 -1.47 -1.84 -4.61
C LYS A 231 -0.22 -2.73 -4.66
N THR A 232 0.23 -3.25 -3.52
CA THR A 232 1.43 -4.09 -3.43
C THR A 232 1.21 -5.42 -4.17
N PHE A 233 0.04 -6.03 -4.00
CA PHE A 233 -0.29 -7.30 -4.64
C PHE A 233 -0.35 -7.17 -6.18
N CYS A 234 -0.79 -6.02 -6.70
CA CYS A 234 -0.74 -5.69 -8.13
C CYS A 234 0.69 -5.78 -8.67
N GLY A 235 1.66 -5.14 -8.00
CA GLY A 235 3.07 -5.21 -8.39
C GLY A 235 3.65 -6.62 -8.25
N VAL A 236 3.31 -7.33 -7.16
CA VAL A 236 3.70 -8.74 -6.94
C VAL A 236 3.28 -9.63 -8.10
N LEU A 237 2.04 -9.52 -8.54
CA LEU A 237 1.51 -10.38 -9.59
C LEU A 237 2.05 -10.04 -10.97
N GLU A 238 2.21 -8.76 -11.31
CA GLU A 238 2.82 -8.37 -12.58
C GLU A 238 4.26 -8.90 -12.71
N VAL A 239 5.09 -8.70 -11.69
CA VAL A 239 6.47 -9.21 -11.69
C VAL A 239 6.48 -10.74 -11.70
N SER A 240 5.56 -11.41 -11.00
CA SER A 240 5.45 -12.89 -11.03
C SER A 240 5.09 -13.42 -12.42
N MET A 241 4.18 -12.75 -13.14
CA MET A 241 3.86 -13.08 -14.53
C MET A 241 5.07 -12.91 -15.45
N HIS A 242 5.84 -11.83 -15.27
CA HIS A 242 7.06 -11.59 -16.03
C HIS A 242 8.16 -12.62 -15.73
N LEU A 243 8.37 -12.97 -14.47
CA LEU A 243 9.37 -13.95 -14.06
C LEU A 243 9.08 -15.35 -14.62
N THR A 244 7.82 -15.74 -14.63
CA THR A 244 7.39 -17.09 -15.06
C THR A 244 7.09 -17.16 -16.56
N GLY A 245 6.79 -16.03 -17.19
CA GLY A 245 6.31 -15.94 -18.57
C GLY A 245 4.86 -16.39 -18.76
N HIS A 246 4.17 -16.73 -17.67
CA HIS A 246 2.76 -17.08 -17.71
C HIS A 246 1.91 -15.82 -17.52
N TYR A 247 1.03 -15.57 -18.48
CA TYR A 247 0.16 -14.40 -18.47
C TYR A 247 -1.29 -14.87 -18.66
N PRO A 248 -2.24 -14.35 -17.87
CA PRO A 248 -3.66 -14.58 -18.08
C PRO A 248 -4.13 -14.15 -19.49
N SER A 249 -5.25 -14.70 -19.95
CA SER A 249 -5.82 -14.36 -21.26
C SER A 249 -6.21 -12.88 -21.39
N TRP A 250 -6.57 -12.24 -20.28
CA TRP A 250 -6.94 -10.82 -20.23
C TRP A 250 -5.72 -9.88 -20.23
N TRP A 251 -4.49 -10.37 -20.08
CA TRP A 251 -3.30 -9.54 -19.93
C TRP A 251 -2.98 -8.73 -21.19
N GLN A 252 -3.02 -7.40 -21.05
CA GLN A 252 -2.73 -6.42 -22.11
C GLN A 252 -1.45 -5.60 -21.88
N GLY A 253 -0.73 -5.87 -20.78
CA GLY A 253 0.56 -5.22 -20.52
C GLY A 253 1.69 -5.78 -21.38
N TYR A 254 2.90 -5.25 -21.19
CA TYR A 254 4.11 -5.75 -21.85
C TYR A 254 4.33 -7.25 -21.54
N ARG A 255 4.96 -7.99 -22.46
CA ARG A 255 5.29 -9.41 -22.29
C ARG A 255 6.75 -9.64 -22.58
N TYR A 256 7.50 -10.07 -21.57
CA TYR A 256 8.85 -10.56 -21.80
C TYR A 256 8.80 -11.90 -22.55
N ASN A 257 9.67 -12.02 -23.56
CA ASN A 257 9.77 -13.17 -24.44
C ASN A 257 10.86 -14.18 -24.02
N GLY A 258 11.42 -14.01 -22.81
CA GLY A 258 12.47 -14.85 -22.25
C GLY A 258 12.67 -14.58 -20.75
N PRO A 259 13.58 -15.33 -20.10
CA PRO A 259 13.90 -15.15 -18.68
C PRO A 259 14.38 -13.75 -18.36
N ILE A 260 14.05 -13.29 -17.15
CA ILE A 260 14.41 -11.94 -16.68
C ILE A 260 15.10 -11.96 -15.34
N ASP A 261 15.86 -10.90 -15.07
CA ASP A 261 16.35 -10.54 -13.76
C ASP A 261 15.46 -9.44 -13.16
N ALA A 262 14.95 -9.67 -11.96
CA ALA A 262 14.04 -8.77 -11.26
C ALA A 262 14.50 -8.49 -9.83
N TRP A 263 14.26 -7.26 -9.38
CA TRP A 263 14.39 -6.88 -7.97
C TRP A 263 13.04 -6.51 -7.38
N ALA A 264 12.82 -6.88 -6.11
CA ALA A 264 11.72 -6.40 -5.30
C ALA A 264 12.29 -5.79 -4.01
N ALA A 265 11.86 -4.60 -3.63
CA ALA A 265 12.40 -3.92 -2.46
C ALA A 265 11.33 -3.19 -1.64
N GLY A 266 11.52 -3.14 -0.33
CA GLY A 266 10.68 -2.39 0.61
C GLY A 266 11.50 -1.59 1.62
N VAL A 267 10.85 -0.97 2.60
CA VAL A 267 11.49 -0.01 3.51
C VAL A 267 12.47 -0.68 4.46
N THR A 268 11.99 -1.66 5.22
CA THR A 268 12.80 -2.37 6.22
C THR A 268 13.08 -3.82 5.80
N ASN A 269 14.09 -4.45 6.41
CA ASN A 269 14.34 -5.87 6.21
C ASN A 269 13.13 -6.73 6.64
N ALA A 270 12.47 -6.36 7.75
CA ALA A 270 11.30 -7.08 8.24
C ALA A 270 10.14 -7.01 7.26
N GLU A 271 9.77 -5.82 6.78
CA GLU A 271 8.68 -5.66 5.81
C GLU A 271 9.00 -6.35 4.49
N THR A 272 10.23 -6.20 4.00
CA THR A 272 10.64 -6.84 2.76
C THR A 272 10.57 -8.37 2.85
N TYR A 273 11.17 -8.98 3.87
CA TYR A 273 11.30 -10.44 3.92
C TYR A 273 10.09 -11.15 4.53
N GLN A 274 9.34 -10.51 5.43
CA GLN A 274 8.18 -11.12 6.08
C GLN A 274 6.88 -10.87 5.32
N VAL A 275 6.78 -9.76 4.57
CA VAL A 275 5.55 -9.37 3.87
C VAL A 275 5.74 -9.50 2.36
N LEU A 276 6.70 -8.78 1.78
CA LEU A 276 6.86 -8.71 0.33
C LEU A 276 7.34 -10.06 -0.24
N GLU A 277 8.42 -10.62 0.28
CA GLU A 277 8.96 -11.92 -0.13
C GLU A 277 7.95 -13.05 0.07
N LYS A 278 7.23 -13.05 1.19
CA LYS A 278 6.13 -13.99 1.45
C LYS A 278 5.00 -13.85 0.41
N ALA A 279 4.68 -12.64 -0.05
CA ALA A 279 3.66 -12.45 -1.08
C ALA A 279 4.07 -13.07 -2.43
N TYR A 280 5.35 -13.00 -2.79
CA TYR A 280 5.88 -13.62 -4.01
C TYR A 280 6.02 -15.14 -3.90
N ILE A 281 6.70 -15.61 -2.84
CA ILE A 281 7.21 -16.98 -2.74
C ILE A 281 6.31 -17.87 -1.86
N GLY A 282 5.56 -17.27 -0.94
CA GLY A 282 4.76 -17.99 0.04
C GLY A 282 5.58 -18.50 1.23
N ASP A 283 4.90 -19.25 2.09
CA ASP A 283 5.51 -20.02 3.17
C ASP A 283 4.81 -21.39 3.34
N VAL A 284 5.13 -22.10 4.43
CA VAL A 284 4.58 -23.44 4.72
C VAL A 284 3.06 -23.44 4.84
N SER A 285 2.47 -22.31 5.23
CA SER A 285 1.04 -22.16 5.53
C SER A 285 0.26 -21.45 4.42
N THR A 286 0.93 -20.61 3.63
CA THR A 286 0.30 -19.68 2.70
C THR A 286 1.01 -19.73 1.34
N PRO A 287 0.32 -20.11 0.26
CA PRO A 287 0.89 -20.08 -1.09
C PRO A 287 1.29 -18.65 -1.49
N GLY A 288 2.42 -18.52 -2.19
CA GLY A 288 2.84 -17.28 -2.82
C GLY A 288 2.21 -17.08 -4.20
N ALA A 289 2.47 -15.92 -4.79
CA ALA A 289 2.11 -15.63 -6.18
C ALA A 289 2.77 -16.58 -7.18
N ILE A 290 4.03 -16.95 -6.94
CA ILE A 290 4.78 -17.87 -7.80
C ILE A 290 4.53 -19.30 -7.31
N ALA A 291 4.01 -20.14 -8.22
CA ALA A 291 3.75 -21.53 -7.91
C ALA A 291 5.04 -22.26 -7.47
N PRO A 292 5.02 -23.02 -6.35
CA PRO A 292 6.24 -23.60 -5.77
C PRO A 292 7.07 -24.46 -6.72
N HIS A 293 6.43 -25.19 -7.64
CA HIS A 293 7.12 -26.06 -8.59
C HIS A 293 7.89 -25.29 -9.69
N LEU A 294 7.65 -23.99 -9.85
CA LEU A 294 8.43 -23.14 -10.74
C LEU A 294 9.71 -22.62 -10.07
N ILE A 295 9.86 -22.76 -8.75
CA ILE A 295 11.01 -22.26 -8.00
C ILE A 295 12.10 -23.34 -8.03
N LEU A 296 13.05 -23.18 -8.96
CA LEU A 296 14.13 -24.14 -9.20
C LEU A 296 15.25 -24.05 -8.16
N GLY A 297 15.37 -22.93 -7.46
CA GLY A 297 16.39 -22.75 -6.43
C GLY A 297 16.14 -21.53 -5.57
N GLN A 298 16.57 -21.62 -4.31
CA GLN A 298 16.45 -20.55 -3.32
C GLN A 298 17.76 -20.40 -2.54
N ASN A 299 18.18 -19.16 -2.32
CA ASN A 299 19.22 -18.80 -1.36
C ASN A 299 18.64 -17.78 -0.39
N ARG A 300 18.14 -18.27 0.75
CA ARG A 300 17.47 -17.45 1.76
C ARG A 300 18.39 -16.42 2.41
N LEU A 301 19.69 -16.71 2.55
CA LEU A 301 20.66 -15.75 3.10
C LEU A 301 20.87 -14.54 2.17
N LYS A 302 20.74 -14.74 0.86
CA LYS A 302 20.87 -13.70 -0.16
C LYS A 302 19.52 -13.19 -0.68
N HIS A 303 18.41 -13.70 -0.13
CA HIS A 303 17.04 -13.53 -0.60
C HIS A 303 16.93 -13.59 -2.14
N LEU A 304 17.51 -14.63 -2.72
CA LEU A 304 17.62 -14.83 -4.17
C LEU A 304 16.91 -16.12 -4.59
N TYR A 305 16.05 -16.02 -5.59
CA TYR A 305 15.25 -17.12 -6.11
C TYR A 305 15.47 -17.29 -7.62
N LYS A 306 15.51 -18.55 -8.05
CA LYS A 306 15.61 -18.96 -9.45
C LYS A 306 14.29 -19.54 -9.89
N ILE A 307 13.69 -18.97 -10.93
CA ILE A 307 12.31 -19.26 -11.34
C ILE A 307 12.32 -19.76 -12.78
N GLN A 308 11.63 -20.87 -13.03
CA GLN A 308 11.46 -21.43 -14.36
C GLN A 308 10.58 -20.51 -15.21
N HIS A 309 11.06 -20.20 -16.42
CA HIS A 309 10.29 -19.45 -17.41
C HIS A 309 9.66 -20.41 -18.44
N ILE A 310 8.42 -20.14 -18.87
CA ILE A 310 7.65 -21.04 -19.77
C ILE A 310 8.34 -21.31 -21.12
N ARG A 311 9.14 -20.34 -21.61
CA ARG A 311 9.93 -20.46 -22.86
C ARG A 311 11.28 -21.16 -22.68
N GLY A 312 11.54 -21.72 -21.50
CA GLY A 312 12.85 -22.24 -21.13
C GLY A 312 13.76 -21.17 -20.52
N GLY A 313 14.83 -21.62 -19.87
CA GLY A 313 15.73 -20.78 -19.09
C GLY A 313 15.23 -20.46 -17.68
N VAL A 314 15.97 -19.61 -16.98
CA VAL A 314 15.79 -19.35 -15.54
C VAL A 314 15.83 -17.86 -15.27
N SER A 315 14.71 -17.32 -14.80
CA SER A 315 14.60 -15.96 -14.28
C SER A 315 15.17 -15.87 -12.87
N GLN A 316 15.63 -14.70 -12.46
CA GLN A 316 16.10 -14.45 -11.10
C GLN A 316 15.29 -13.36 -10.42
N LEU A 317 14.86 -13.62 -9.18
CA LEU A 317 14.24 -12.63 -8.31
C LEU A 317 15.09 -12.42 -7.06
N ARG A 318 15.44 -11.17 -6.78
CA ARG A 318 16.17 -10.81 -5.56
C ARG A 318 15.42 -9.77 -4.74
N PHE A 319 15.35 -10.01 -3.43
CA PHE A 319 14.80 -9.04 -2.49
C PHE A 319 15.87 -8.13 -1.90
N LYS A 320 15.53 -6.87 -1.67
CA LYS A 320 16.39 -5.84 -1.08
C LYS A 320 15.59 -4.96 -0.12
N SER A 321 16.28 -4.33 0.83
CA SER A 321 15.64 -3.37 1.75
C SER A 321 16.28 -1.99 1.57
N TYR A 322 15.48 -0.91 1.65
CA TYR A 322 15.98 0.46 1.57
C TYR A 322 16.94 0.77 2.72
N GLU A 323 16.73 0.15 3.89
CA GLU A 323 17.60 0.23 5.07
C GLU A 323 19.05 -0.24 4.79
N GLN A 324 19.25 -1.12 3.80
CA GLN A 324 20.59 -1.57 3.39
C GLN A 324 21.38 -0.47 2.66
N GLY A 325 20.70 0.61 2.28
CA GLY A 325 21.26 1.79 1.63
C GLY A 325 21.59 1.59 0.15
N ARG A 326 21.87 2.74 -0.51
CA ARG A 326 22.15 2.88 -1.94
C ARG A 326 23.15 1.87 -2.50
N LYS A 327 24.22 1.53 -1.77
CA LYS A 327 25.30 0.66 -2.25
C LYS A 327 24.80 -0.72 -2.69
N THR A 328 23.73 -1.22 -2.09
CA THR A 328 23.17 -2.52 -2.47
C THR A 328 22.43 -2.51 -3.80
N PHE A 329 22.04 -1.34 -4.31
CA PHE A 329 21.36 -1.17 -5.60
C PHE A 329 22.33 -0.92 -6.77
N GLN A 330 23.63 -1.07 -6.53
CA GLN A 330 24.67 -0.91 -7.54
C GLN A 330 25.01 -2.24 -8.24
N GLY A 331 25.48 -2.17 -9.49
CA GLY A 331 26.24 -3.26 -10.11
C GLY A 331 25.47 -4.45 -10.73
N ALA A 332 24.27 -4.25 -11.26
CA ALA A 332 23.57 -5.27 -12.05
C ALA A 332 22.73 -4.67 -13.19
N LYS A 333 22.54 -5.40 -14.29
CA LYS A 333 21.52 -5.11 -15.31
C LYS A 333 20.23 -5.81 -14.89
N ILE A 334 19.13 -5.08 -14.80
CA ILE A 334 17.84 -5.56 -14.29
C ILE A 334 16.75 -5.24 -15.30
N HIS A 335 15.81 -6.16 -15.50
CA HIS A 335 14.69 -5.97 -16.42
C HIS A 335 13.55 -5.25 -15.72
N ILE A 336 13.23 -5.64 -14.48
CA ILE A 336 12.17 -5.00 -13.72
C ILE A 336 12.54 -4.81 -12.26
N VAL A 337 12.24 -3.63 -11.73
CA VAL A 337 12.36 -3.33 -10.29
C VAL A 337 10.98 -3.00 -9.74
N HIS A 338 10.58 -3.67 -8.67
CA HIS A 338 9.38 -3.37 -7.90
C HIS A 338 9.77 -2.75 -6.56
N LEU A 339 9.47 -1.47 -6.39
CA LEU A 339 9.66 -0.70 -5.18
C LEU A 339 8.31 -0.63 -4.45
N ASP A 340 8.22 -1.30 -3.30
CA ASP A 340 7.04 -1.23 -2.43
C ASP A 340 7.27 -0.17 -1.35
N GLU A 341 6.26 0.66 -1.15
CA GLU A 341 6.31 1.91 -0.40
C GLU A 341 7.36 2.91 -0.94
N GLU A 342 7.38 4.13 -0.38
CA GLU A 342 8.17 5.24 -0.93
C GLU A 342 9.69 5.06 -0.68
N PRO A 343 10.52 4.96 -1.75
CA PRO A 343 11.97 4.81 -1.62
C PRO A 343 12.66 6.18 -1.44
N PRO A 344 13.83 6.21 -0.78
CA PRO A 344 14.77 7.33 -0.91
C PRO A 344 15.13 7.61 -2.37
N ARG A 345 15.31 8.90 -2.73
CA ARG A 345 15.53 9.32 -4.12
C ARG A 345 16.78 8.71 -4.74
N ASP A 346 17.85 8.53 -3.98
CA ASP A 346 19.10 7.93 -4.45
C ASP A 346 18.95 6.44 -4.78
N ILE A 347 18.17 5.69 -3.98
CA ILE A 347 17.79 4.30 -4.27
C ILE A 347 16.92 4.22 -5.52
N TYR A 348 15.96 5.13 -5.66
CA TYR A 348 15.12 5.22 -6.86
C TYR A 348 15.95 5.40 -8.13
N VAL A 349 16.87 6.37 -8.11
CA VAL A 349 17.76 6.67 -9.25
C VAL A 349 18.66 5.48 -9.56
N GLU A 350 19.27 4.86 -8.55
CA GLU A 350 20.08 3.65 -8.77
C GLU A 350 19.27 2.52 -9.42
N ALA A 351 18.07 2.24 -8.89
CA ALA A 351 17.18 1.23 -9.45
C ALA A 351 16.83 1.53 -10.92
N LEU A 352 16.46 2.78 -11.23
CA LEU A 352 16.16 3.23 -12.59
C LEU A 352 17.36 3.03 -13.52
N MET A 353 18.57 3.39 -13.09
CA MET A 353 19.80 3.18 -13.88
C MET A 353 20.05 1.70 -14.19
N ARG A 354 19.67 0.77 -13.32
CA ARG A 354 19.81 -0.68 -13.58
C ARG A 354 18.86 -1.20 -14.66
N THR A 355 17.77 -0.49 -14.92
CA THR A 355 16.82 -0.81 -16.00
C THR A 355 17.27 -0.26 -17.36
N MET A 356 18.37 0.48 -17.43
CA MET A 356 18.92 0.94 -18.70
C MET A 356 19.67 -0.20 -19.40
N SER A 357 19.56 -0.23 -20.73
CA SER A 357 20.30 -1.16 -21.58
C SER A 357 20.54 -0.50 -22.92
N THR A 358 21.67 -0.83 -23.54
CA THR A 358 22.02 -0.41 -24.91
C THR A 358 21.55 -1.40 -25.97
N GLN A 359 21.02 -2.56 -25.56
CA GLN A 359 20.48 -3.57 -26.46
C GLN A 359 19.02 -3.24 -26.82
N GLU A 360 18.71 -3.26 -28.11
CA GLU A 360 17.38 -2.92 -28.66
C GLU A 360 16.24 -3.82 -28.15
N ASP A 361 16.55 -5.03 -27.69
CA ASP A 361 15.59 -6.03 -27.20
C ASP A 361 15.33 -5.98 -25.69
N HIS A 362 16.00 -5.06 -24.96
CA HIS A 362 15.85 -4.94 -23.51
C HIS A 362 14.86 -3.86 -23.14
N HIS A 363 13.65 -4.27 -22.75
CA HIS A 363 12.66 -3.39 -22.14
C HIS A 363 12.87 -3.36 -20.63
N GLY A 364 13.38 -2.26 -20.08
CA GLY A 364 13.55 -2.09 -18.64
C GLY A 364 12.39 -1.34 -18.01
N MET A 365 11.91 -1.78 -16.84
CA MET A 365 10.75 -1.19 -16.16
C MET A 365 10.99 -0.97 -14.66
N LEU A 366 10.36 0.07 -14.11
CA LEU A 366 10.30 0.35 -12.68
C LEU A 366 8.85 0.50 -12.25
N LEU A 367 8.42 -0.30 -11.29
CA LEU A 367 7.12 -0.24 -10.63
C LEU A 367 7.29 0.32 -9.23
N LEU A 368 6.47 1.31 -8.87
CA LEU A 368 6.39 1.86 -7.53
C LEU A 368 4.96 1.71 -7.01
N THR A 369 4.77 1.01 -5.88
CA THR A 369 3.47 0.84 -5.22
C THR A 369 3.52 1.50 -3.85
N MET A 370 2.85 2.64 -3.66
CA MET A 370 2.97 3.37 -2.39
C MET A 370 1.67 4.05 -1.96
N THR A 371 1.60 4.30 -0.66
CA THR A 371 0.57 5.16 -0.05
C THR A 371 1.21 6.50 0.26
N PRO A 372 0.64 7.67 -0.14
CA PRO A 372 1.27 8.97 0.10
C PRO A 372 1.11 9.43 1.56
N LEU A 373 1.67 8.67 2.50
CA LEU A 373 1.61 8.98 3.93
C LEU A 373 2.46 10.20 4.29
N MET A 374 3.48 10.51 3.47
CA MET A 374 4.35 11.68 3.65
C MET A 374 3.83 12.95 2.94
N GLY A 375 2.62 12.92 2.37
CA GLY A 375 2.04 14.03 1.62
C GLY A 375 2.60 14.13 0.19
N LEU A 376 2.71 15.35 -0.32
CA LEU A 376 3.19 15.64 -1.67
C LEU A 376 4.73 15.68 -1.69
N THR A 377 5.34 14.52 -1.92
CA THR A 377 6.81 14.38 -1.92
C THR A 377 7.41 14.62 -3.31
N ASP A 378 8.74 14.80 -3.37
CA ASP A 378 9.49 14.83 -4.64
C ASP A 378 9.22 13.61 -5.51
N MET A 379 9.01 12.45 -4.88
CA MET A 379 8.68 11.23 -5.58
C MET A 379 7.30 11.31 -6.24
N VAL A 380 6.28 11.83 -5.54
CA VAL A 380 4.96 12.05 -6.14
C VAL A 380 5.04 13.07 -7.27
N LEU A 381 5.71 14.21 -7.04
CA LEU A 381 5.88 15.26 -8.05
C LEU A 381 6.64 14.78 -9.27
N HIS A 382 7.64 13.90 -9.12
CA HIS A 382 8.39 13.32 -10.24
C HIS A 382 7.51 12.60 -11.26
N PHE A 383 6.35 12.07 -10.84
CA PHE A 383 5.36 11.43 -11.72
C PHE A 383 4.23 12.36 -12.15
N GLN A 384 3.99 13.45 -11.42
CA GLN A 384 2.86 14.36 -11.67
C GLN A 384 3.26 15.66 -12.36
N GLU A 385 4.50 16.14 -12.31
CA GLU A 385 4.91 17.39 -12.96
C GLU A 385 5.21 17.19 -14.45
N ARG A 386 4.71 18.10 -15.30
CA ARG A 386 5.22 18.27 -16.67
C ARG A 386 6.58 18.95 -16.60
N ALA A 387 7.60 18.29 -17.15
CA ALA A 387 8.92 18.88 -17.31
C ALA A 387 8.98 19.60 -18.66
N GLU A 388 8.42 20.80 -18.75
CA GLU A 388 8.62 21.69 -19.89
C GLU A 388 9.39 22.92 -19.43
N GLU A 389 10.57 23.13 -20.03
CA GLU A 389 11.54 24.17 -19.64
C GLU A 389 11.06 25.61 -19.94
N GLU A 390 9.91 25.79 -20.60
CA GLU A 390 9.45 27.09 -21.13
C GLU A 390 8.19 27.67 -20.46
N GLU A 391 7.48 26.94 -19.59
CA GLU A 391 6.24 27.45 -18.96
C GLU A 391 6.40 27.93 -17.53
N LYS A 392 5.82 29.11 -17.26
CA LYS A 392 5.90 29.87 -16.00
C LYS A 392 5.05 29.29 -14.85
N SER A 393 4.54 28.07 -14.96
CA SER A 393 3.75 27.42 -13.90
C SER A 393 3.87 25.90 -14.01
N PRO A 394 4.15 25.18 -12.92
CA PRO A 394 4.21 23.72 -12.95
C PRO A 394 2.80 23.16 -13.27
N GLN A 395 2.61 22.68 -14.50
CA GLN A 395 1.42 21.96 -14.88
C GLN A 395 1.51 20.51 -14.41
N LEU A 396 0.41 19.97 -13.87
CA LEU A 396 0.33 18.57 -13.50
C LEU A 396 -0.15 17.74 -14.69
N VAL A 397 0.42 16.56 -14.85
CA VAL A 397 -0.02 15.52 -15.80
C VAL A 397 -1.32 14.93 -15.27
N ASP A 398 -2.29 14.71 -16.14
CA ASP A 398 -3.54 14.04 -15.77
C ASP A 398 -3.29 12.56 -15.38
N GLU A 399 -4.09 12.06 -14.43
CA GLU A 399 -4.04 10.64 -14.03
C GLU A 399 -4.26 9.72 -15.25
N GLY A 400 -3.45 8.66 -15.35
CA GLY A 400 -3.62 7.66 -16.40
C GLY A 400 -3.01 8.04 -17.75
N VAL A 401 -2.34 9.19 -17.85
CA VAL A 401 -1.62 9.62 -19.05
C VAL A 401 -0.15 9.25 -18.93
N VAL A 402 0.42 8.70 -20.00
CA VAL A 402 1.87 8.48 -20.11
C VAL A 402 2.52 9.78 -20.57
N HIS A 403 3.47 10.30 -19.79
CA HIS A 403 4.24 11.51 -20.13
C HIS A 403 5.73 11.27 -19.85
N ASN A 404 6.58 11.52 -20.84
CA ASN A 404 8.04 11.32 -20.76
C ASN A 404 8.45 9.94 -20.22
N GLY A 405 7.75 8.89 -20.65
CA GLY A 405 8.00 7.50 -20.21
C GLY A 405 7.57 7.19 -18.78
N LYS A 406 6.86 8.11 -18.12
CA LYS A 406 6.30 7.95 -16.78
C LYS A 406 4.78 7.86 -16.83
N PHE A 407 4.22 7.15 -15.87
CA PHE A 407 2.78 7.00 -15.71
C PHE A 407 2.43 6.91 -14.23
N TYR A 408 1.31 7.49 -13.83
CA TYR A 408 0.75 7.25 -12.51
C TYR A 408 -0.76 7.01 -12.58
N ILE A 409 -1.24 6.24 -11.62
CA ILE A 409 -2.66 6.03 -11.39
C ILE A 409 -2.96 6.09 -9.89
N GLN A 410 -4.12 6.61 -9.52
CA GLN A 410 -4.53 6.73 -8.13
C GLN A 410 -5.65 5.76 -7.79
N ALA A 411 -5.60 5.03 -6.68
CA ALA A 411 -6.74 4.17 -6.29
C ALA A 411 -7.18 4.34 -4.85
N SER A 412 -8.49 4.20 -4.64
CA SER A 412 -9.18 4.36 -3.37
C SER A 412 -9.84 3.07 -2.91
N TRP A 413 -10.40 3.08 -1.69
CA TRP A 413 -11.22 1.98 -1.19
C TRP A 413 -12.49 1.74 -1.99
N ALA A 414 -12.96 2.71 -2.78
CA ALA A 414 -14.09 2.52 -3.69
C ALA A 414 -13.72 1.62 -4.87
N ASP A 415 -12.44 1.61 -5.26
CA ASP A 415 -11.91 0.79 -6.34
C ASP A 415 -11.67 -0.68 -5.92
N ASN A 416 -11.69 -0.97 -4.62
CA ASN A 416 -11.55 -2.34 -4.12
C ASN A 416 -12.93 -2.99 -3.87
N PRO A 417 -13.35 -3.97 -4.71
CA PRO A 417 -14.64 -4.65 -4.57
C PRO A 417 -14.69 -5.61 -3.36
N HIS A 418 -13.55 -5.92 -2.74
CA HIS A 418 -13.45 -6.91 -1.65
C HIS A 418 -13.50 -6.29 -0.25
N LEU A 419 -13.52 -4.95 -0.12
CA LEU A 419 -13.58 -4.25 1.17
C LEU A 419 -15.02 -4.11 1.68
N GLN A 420 -15.31 -4.63 2.88
CA GLN A 420 -16.65 -4.55 3.47
C GLN A 420 -16.96 -3.15 4.03
N GLU A 421 -18.14 -2.61 3.71
CA GLU A 421 -18.58 -1.27 4.13
C GLU A 421 -18.59 -1.03 5.65
N LYS A 422 -18.86 -2.07 6.44
CA LYS A 422 -18.85 -1.98 7.91
C LYS A 422 -17.43 -1.72 8.45
N GLU A 423 -16.43 -2.39 7.88
CA GLU A 423 -15.03 -2.20 8.27
C GLU A 423 -14.50 -0.84 7.80
N LYS A 424 -14.88 -0.39 6.59
CA LYS A 424 -14.53 0.95 6.10
C LYS A 424 -14.92 2.03 7.11
N LYS A 425 -16.18 2.02 7.56
CA LYS A 425 -16.71 2.99 8.54
C LYS A 425 -15.99 2.94 9.89
N ALA A 426 -15.69 1.74 10.39
CA ALA A 426 -15.01 1.56 11.66
C ALA A 426 -13.57 2.11 11.62
N ILE A 427 -12.84 1.87 10.53
CA ILE A 427 -11.45 2.35 10.38
C ILE A 427 -11.45 3.88 10.21
N LEU A 428 -12.33 4.42 9.36
CA LEU A 428 -12.43 5.87 9.13
C LEU A 428 -12.73 6.66 10.40
N ALA A 429 -13.55 6.11 11.30
CA ALA A 429 -13.85 6.73 12.59
C ALA A 429 -12.60 6.90 13.47
N SER A 430 -11.63 5.99 13.35
CA SER A 430 -10.40 5.98 14.14
C SER A 430 -9.25 6.79 13.53
N LEU A 431 -9.31 7.10 12.22
CA LEU A 431 -8.26 7.85 11.53
C LEU A 431 -8.40 9.37 11.76
N LYS A 432 -7.27 10.07 11.87
CA LYS A 432 -7.25 11.54 11.88
C LYS A 432 -7.67 12.10 10.52
N PRO A 433 -8.28 13.30 10.43
CA PRO A 433 -8.79 13.85 9.17
C PRO A 433 -7.78 13.85 8.01
N HIS A 434 -6.51 14.16 8.28
CA HIS A 434 -5.44 14.17 7.28
C HIS A 434 -4.98 12.76 6.86
N GLU A 435 -5.04 11.77 7.77
CA GLU A 435 -4.69 10.37 7.45
C GLU A 435 -5.80 9.68 6.65
N ARG A 436 -7.04 10.15 6.78
CA ARG A 436 -8.18 9.59 6.04
C ARG A 436 -7.96 9.69 4.54
N GLU A 437 -7.65 10.88 4.01
CA GLU A 437 -7.53 11.03 2.55
C GLU A 437 -6.38 10.21 1.96
N ALA A 438 -5.19 10.23 2.57
CA ALA A 438 -4.07 9.43 2.09
C ALA A 438 -4.36 7.92 2.18
N ARG A 439 -4.91 7.44 3.31
CA ARG A 439 -5.13 6.00 3.54
C ARG A 439 -6.39 5.45 2.86
N GLU A 440 -7.40 6.27 2.62
CA GLU A 440 -8.66 5.89 1.96
C GLU A 440 -8.58 6.09 0.45
N LYS A 441 -8.14 7.27 -0.01
CA LYS A 441 -8.21 7.69 -1.41
C LYS A 441 -6.89 7.57 -2.16
N GLY A 442 -5.77 7.39 -1.45
CA GLY A 442 -4.45 7.48 -2.08
C GLY A 442 -4.12 8.90 -2.56
N THR A 443 -4.83 9.91 -2.05
CA THR A 443 -4.59 11.31 -2.36
C THR A 443 -3.55 11.86 -1.40
N PRO A 444 -2.43 12.42 -1.88
CA PRO A 444 -1.47 13.11 -1.02
C PRO A 444 -2.20 14.21 -0.24
N ALA A 445 -2.24 14.10 1.08
CA ALA A 445 -2.84 15.13 1.90
C ALA A 445 -1.93 16.38 1.89
N LEU A 446 -2.40 17.48 1.31
CA LEU A 446 -1.76 18.79 1.50
C LEU A 446 -1.80 19.16 2.99
N GLY A 447 -0.64 19.29 3.64
CA GLY A 447 -0.56 19.78 5.02
C GLY A 447 -0.17 18.77 6.11
N MET A 448 -0.13 17.45 5.86
CA MET A 448 0.28 16.48 6.89
C MET A 448 1.79 16.54 7.13
N GLY A 449 2.20 16.80 8.37
CA GLY A 449 3.62 16.97 8.71
C GLY A 449 4.21 18.30 8.23
N MET A 450 3.47 19.14 7.50
CA MET A 450 3.99 20.43 7.03
C MET A 450 4.37 21.33 8.21
N VAL A 451 5.52 21.99 8.09
CA VAL A 451 5.94 23.01 9.05
C VAL A 451 4.97 24.20 9.02
N TYR A 452 4.51 24.56 7.82
CA TYR A 452 3.51 25.61 7.60
C TYR A 452 2.20 25.03 7.04
N PRO A 453 1.26 24.60 7.90
CA PRO A 453 -0.01 24.03 7.46
C PRO A 453 -1.03 25.13 7.08
N ILE A 454 -0.72 25.93 6.06
CA ILE A 454 -1.58 27.02 5.56
C ILE A 454 -1.89 26.82 4.08
N SER A 455 -3.12 27.16 3.66
CA SER A 455 -3.48 27.16 2.24
C SER A 455 -2.74 28.27 1.50
N GLU A 456 -2.13 27.96 0.36
CA GLU A 456 -1.48 28.94 -0.51
C GLU A 456 -2.41 30.09 -0.90
N SER A 457 -3.70 29.84 -1.11
CA SER A 457 -4.68 30.91 -1.41
C SER A 457 -4.74 32.03 -0.36
N ARG A 458 -4.30 31.78 0.88
CA ARG A 458 -4.25 32.78 1.94
C ARG A 458 -2.99 33.64 1.92
N ILE A 459 -1.92 33.14 1.34
CA ILE A 459 -0.59 33.74 1.41
C ILE A 459 -0.04 34.13 0.04
N VAL A 460 -0.56 33.58 -1.05
CA VAL A 460 -0.16 33.90 -2.42
C VAL A 460 -0.99 35.07 -2.93
N CYS A 461 -0.34 35.99 -3.64
CA CYS A 461 -0.98 37.10 -4.34
C CYS A 461 -0.31 37.36 -5.70
N ASP A 462 -1.03 38.01 -6.60
CA ASP A 462 -0.47 38.39 -7.90
C ASP A 462 0.59 39.49 -7.74
N PRO A 463 1.67 39.47 -8.55
CA PRO A 463 2.70 40.48 -8.50
C PRO A 463 2.13 41.86 -8.82
N PHE A 464 2.54 42.86 -8.04
CA PHE A 464 2.21 44.26 -8.28
C PHE A 464 3.44 45.16 -8.07
N LYS A 465 3.34 46.40 -8.56
CA LYS A 465 4.41 47.39 -8.35
C LYS A 465 4.42 47.82 -6.89
N LEU A 466 5.45 47.39 -6.16
CA LEU A 466 5.66 47.76 -4.76
C LEU A 466 5.85 49.28 -4.62
N PRO A 467 5.15 49.95 -3.69
CA PRO A 467 5.35 51.37 -3.39
C PRO A 467 6.79 51.70 -2.98
N ASP A 468 7.30 52.84 -3.42
CA ASP A 468 8.70 53.25 -3.17
C ASP A 468 9.00 53.56 -1.69
N HIS A 469 7.97 53.92 -0.92
CA HIS A 469 8.09 54.20 0.51
C HIS A 469 8.11 52.92 1.37
N TRP A 470 7.76 51.76 0.83
CA TRP A 470 7.88 50.50 1.55
C TRP A 470 9.35 50.13 1.65
N GLY A 471 9.82 49.94 2.89
CA GLY A 471 11.19 49.56 3.09
C GLY A 471 11.44 48.12 2.62
N LYS A 472 12.55 47.92 1.92
CA LYS A 472 12.95 46.65 1.33
C LYS A 472 14.07 46.01 2.15
N ILE A 473 14.03 44.69 2.30
CA ILE A 473 15.02 43.87 3.00
C ILE A 473 15.20 42.54 2.25
N TYR A 474 16.35 41.88 2.40
CA TYR A 474 16.53 40.51 1.94
C TYR A 474 17.03 39.59 3.07
N GLY A 475 16.72 38.31 2.95
CA GLY A 475 17.31 37.24 3.76
C GLY A 475 18.22 36.40 2.90
N ILE A 476 19.36 35.96 3.43
CA ILE A 476 20.29 35.07 2.74
C ILE A 476 20.64 33.86 3.61
N ASP A 477 20.51 32.67 3.03
CA ASP A 477 21.04 31.41 3.54
C ASP A 477 22.20 30.95 2.66
N PHE A 478 23.36 30.70 3.25
CA PHE A 478 24.58 30.37 2.50
C PHE A 478 24.71 28.87 2.27
N GLY A 479 24.99 28.48 1.03
CA GLY A 479 25.22 27.10 0.60
C GLY A 479 26.28 26.98 -0.48
N TRP A 480 26.68 25.74 -0.79
CA TRP A 480 27.64 25.41 -1.84
C TRP A 480 27.12 24.27 -2.76
N ASN A 481 27.26 23.01 -2.34
CA ASN A 481 26.73 21.80 -2.99
C ASN A 481 26.62 20.70 -1.91
N PRO A 482 25.47 20.00 -1.74
CA PRO A 482 24.23 20.07 -2.53
C PRO A 482 23.28 21.22 -2.16
N SER A 483 23.54 21.93 -1.08
CA SER A 483 22.73 23.09 -0.67
C SER A 483 23.05 24.33 -1.51
N PRO A 484 22.08 25.00 -2.16
CA PRO A 484 22.30 26.30 -2.82
C PRO A 484 22.49 27.42 -1.80
N THR A 485 23.14 28.51 -2.23
CA THR A 485 22.93 29.81 -1.60
C THR A 485 21.57 30.34 -2.06
N ALA A 486 20.71 30.71 -1.12
CA ALA A 486 19.35 31.19 -1.36
C ALA A 486 19.18 32.61 -0.83
N VAL A 487 18.58 33.49 -1.64
CA VAL A 487 18.25 34.87 -1.27
C VAL A 487 16.78 35.10 -1.53
N LEU A 488 16.09 35.64 -0.52
CA LEU A 488 14.68 35.97 -0.61
C LEU A 488 14.45 37.45 -0.29
N PHE A 489 13.83 38.16 -1.22
CA PHE A 489 13.59 39.59 -1.13
C PHE A 489 12.19 39.89 -0.59
N ALA A 490 12.11 40.86 0.33
CA ALA A 490 10.87 41.29 0.94
C ALA A 490 10.71 42.81 0.96
N ALA A 491 9.48 43.28 0.87
CA ALA A 491 9.07 44.65 1.14
C ALA A 491 8.10 44.65 2.30
N TYR A 492 8.22 45.62 3.20
CA TYR A 492 7.40 45.69 4.39
C TYR A 492 6.48 46.90 4.34
N ASP A 493 5.19 46.63 4.23
CA ASP A 493 4.11 47.58 4.41
C ASP A 493 3.87 47.76 5.92
N ARG A 494 4.39 48.87 6.45
CA ARG A 494 4.31 49.18 7.89
C ARG A 494 2.92 49.60 8.32
N ASP A 495 2.16 50.21 7.42
CA ASP A 495 0.84 50.77 7.75
C ASP A 495 -0.16 49.64 7.99
N ASN A 496 -0.05 48.54 7.23
CA ASN A 496 -0.89 47.36 7.37
C ASN A 496 -0.21 46.18 8.09
N ASP A 497 1.05 46.33 8.50
CA ASP A 497 1.91 45.26 9.04
C ASP A 497 1.92 44.00 8.14
N ILE A 498 2.16 44.20 6.83
CA ILE A 498 2.21 43.10 5.85
C ILE A 498 3.59 43.02 5.23
N VAL A 499 4.19 41.83 5.27
CA VAL A 499 5.45 41.52 4.59
C VAL A 499 5.14 40.87 3.24
N TYR A 500 5.61 41.48 2.15
CA TYR A 500 5.48 40.96 0.80
C TYR A 500 6.82 40.41 0.31
N PHE A 501 6.90 39.11 0.11
CA PHE A 501 8.01 38.47 -0.59
C PHE A 501 7.79 38.58 -2.10
N TYR A 502 8.75 39.18 -2.80
CA TYR A 502 8.52 39.65 -4.18
C TYR A 502 9.57 39.21 -5.20
N ASP A 503 10.71 38.69 -4.76
CA ASP A 503 11.73 38.16 -5.66
C ASP A 503 12.59 37.10 -4.94
N GLU A 504 13.17 36.18 -5.71
CA GLU A 504 13.94 35.04 -5.20
C GLU A 504 15.18 34.74 -6.06
N TYR A 505 16.24 34.24 -5.43
CA TYR A 505 17.46 33.79 -6.11
C TYR A 505 18.00 32.53 -5.44
N THR A 506 18.40 31.54 -6.25
CA THR A 506 19.09 30.34 -5.77
C THR A 506 20.17 29.91 -6.77
N ALA A 507 21.34 29.51 -6.27
CA ALA A 507 22.40 28.89 -7.08
C ALA A 507 23.36 28.05 -6.21
N THR A 508 23.84 26.93 -6.77
CA THR A 508 24.90 26.08 -6.22
C THR A 508 26.25 26.41 -6.87
N GLU A 509 27.35 25.98 -6.25
CA GLU A 509 28.72 25.99 -6.81
C GLU A 509 29.20 27.36 -7.33
N ARG A 510 28.75 28.45 -6.71
CA ARG A 510 29.19 29.81 -7.04
C ARG A 510 29.96 30.43 -5.89
N ILE A 511 31.00 31.19 -6.23
CA ILE A 511 31.74 31.98 -5.22
C ILE A 511 30.97 33.28 -4.89
N PRO A 512 31.24 33.91 -3.72
CA PRO A 512 30.55 35.15 -3.32
C PRO A 512 30.52 36.25 -4.39
N GLN A 513 31.61 36.43 -5.14
CA GLN A 513 31.68 37.41 -6.21
C GLN A 513 30.65 37.14 -7.32
N GLU A 514 30.50 35.89 -7.74
CA GLU A 514 29.53 35.50 -8.77
C GLU A 514 28.09 35.67 -8.28
N HIS A 515 27.84 35.38 -7.00
CA HIS A 515 26.55 35.66 -6.35
C HIS A 515 26.23 37.15 -6.39
N VAL A 516 27.16 38.02 -5.98
CA VAL A 516 26.95 39.47 -5.96
C VAL A 516 26.71 40.02 -7.36
N VAL A 517 27.45 39.55 -8.38
CA VAL A 517 27.22 39.95 -9.78
C VAL A 517 25.83 39.54 -10.26
N ALA A 518 25.40 38.31 -9.99
CA ALA A 518 24.08 37.83 -10.40
C ALA A 518 22.96 38.59 -9.68
N LEU A 519 23.08 38.77 -8.36
CA LEU A 519 22.11 39.49 -7.54
C LEU A 519 22.04 40.98 -7.90
N SER A 520 23.16 41.60 -8.27
CA SER A 520 23.17 43.00 -8.72
C SER A 520 22.55 43.19 -10.11
N LYS A 521 22.65 42.18 -10.99
CA LYS A 521 21.91 42.18 -12.28
C LYS A 521 20.40 42.07 -12.06
N GLN A 522 19.98 41.26 -11.11
CA GLN A 522 18.57 41.05 -10.76
C GLN A 522 17.98 42.25 -9.99
N CYS A 523 18.71 42.74 -8.99
CA CYS A 523 18.35 43.89 -8.16
C CYS A 523 19.51 44.90 -8.17
N PRO A 524 19.47 45.95 -9.02
CA PRO A 524 20.55 46.93 -9.16
C PRO A 524 21.04 47.58 -7.85
N ASN A 525 20.16 47.68 -6.84
CA ASN A 525 20.48 48.26 -5.54
C ASN A 525 20.89 47.22 -4.47
N PHE A 526 21.10 45.95 -4.84
CA PHE A 526 21.37 44.86 -3.91
C PHE A 526 22.52 45.16 -2.94
N THR A 527 23.64 45.68 -3.44
CA THR A 527 24.85 45.97 -2.63
C THR A 527 24.62 47.02 -1.54
N LYS A 528 23.65 47.92 -1.73
CA LYS A 528 23.24 48.96 -0.78
C LYS A 528 21.99 48.60 0.00
N MET A 529 21.36 47.46 -0.31
CA MET A 529 20.16 46.98 0.35
C MET A 529 20.53 46.36 1.69
N ARG A 530 19.64 46.50 2.68
CA ARG A 530 19.83 45.88 3.99
C ARG A 530 19.45 44.41 3.91
N GLY A 531 20.31 43.55 4.44
CA GLY A 531 20.11 42.12 4.45
C GLY A 531 20.36 41.49 5.82
N VAL A 532 19.74 40.34 6.04
CA VAL A 532 20.00 39.48 7.20
C VAL A 532 20.52 38.12 6.77
N TYR A 533 21.47 37.57 7.53
CA TYR A 533 22.14 36.31 7.20
C TYR A 533 22.26 35.38 8.41
N ASP A 534 22.34 34.06 8.18
CA ASP A 534 22.62 33.09 9.25
C ASP A 534 24.09 33.16 9.69
N PRO A 535 24.40 33.47 10.97
CA PRO A 535 25.76 33.44 11.48
C PRO A 535 26.40 32.04 11.49
N ALA A 536 25.62 30.96 11.35
CA ALA A 536 26.07 29.58 11.42
C ALA A 536 26.03 28.82 10.09
N GLY A 537 26.06 29.54 8.96
CA GLY A 537 26.07 28.95 7.61
C GLY A 537 27.01 27.74 7.53
N LYS A 538 26.55 26.63 6.91
CA LYS A 538 27.07 25.25 7.00
C LYS A 538 28.56 25.02 6.63
N ILE A 539 29.37 26.06 6.50
CA ILE A 539 30.83 26.01 6.46
C ILE A 539 31.31 25.97 7.93
N SER A 540 32.06 24.94 8.26
CA SER A 540 32.46 24.52 9.61
C SER A 540 32.94 25.63 10.58
N GLY A 541 32.01 26.26 11.31
CA GLY A 541 32.29 27.03 12.52
C GLY A 541 31.98 28.53 12.43
N GLN A 542 31.65 29.17 13.56
CA GLN A 542 31.30 30.60 13.63
C GLN A 542 32.37 31.55 13.04
N LYS A 543 33.65 31.15 13.03
CA LYS A 543 34.75 31.91 12.39
C LYS A 543 34.67 31.91 10.86
N ASP A 544 34.17 30.83 10.26
CA ASP A 544 34.07 30.69 8.80
C ASP A 544 32.91 31.50 8.21
N GLY A 545 31.80 31.63 8.95
CA GLY A 545 30.68 32.50 8.57
C GLY A 545 31.04 33.99 8.60
N GLU A 546 31.86 34.43 9.56
CA GLU A 546 32.42 35.80 9.56
C GLU A 546 33.34 36.03 8.35
N ASN A 547 34.21 35.06 8.02
CA ASN A 547 35.07 35.14 6.85
C ASN A 547 34.28 35.23 5.54
N LEU A 548 33.20 34.46 5.40
CA LEU A 548 32.34 34.50 4.21
C LEU A 548 31.68 35.87 4.02
N ILE A 549 31.18 36.49 5.09
CA ILE A 549 30.58 37.83 5.03
C ILE A 549 31.61 38.89 4.64
N GLN A 550 32.85 38.77 5.08
CA GLN A 550 33.91 39.70 4.63
C GLN A 550 34.15 39.61 3.13
N LEU A 551 33.99 38.43 2.52
CA LEU A 551 34.03 38.29 1.06
C LEU A 551 32.88 39.04 0.40
N TYR A 552 31.63 38.87 0.85
CA TYR A 552 30.49 39.64 0.32
C TYR A 552 30.66 41.16 0.50
N ARG A 553 31.22 41.61 1.64
CA ARG A 553 31.52 43.03 1.90
C ARG A 553 32.60 43.57 0.96
N ARG A 554 33.64 42.79 0.67
CA ARG A 554 34.69 43.17 -0.29
C ARG A 554 34.13 43.38 -1.69
N GLU A 555 33.11 42.63 -2.07
CA GLU A 555 32.38 42.78 -3.34
C GLU A 555 31.32 43.91 -3.29
N GLY A 556 31.26 44.69 -2.22
CA GLY A 556 30.44 45.91 -2.10
C GLY A 556 29.13 45.76 -1.33
N VAL A 557 28.79 44.58 -0.82
CA VAL A 557 27.56 44.38 -0.03
C VAL A 557 27.73 44.99 1.36
N THR A 558 27.14 46.16 1.57
CA THR A 558 27.50 47.04 2.70
C THR A 558 26.74 46.72 3.98
N PHE A 559 25.43 46.42 3.89
CA PHE A 559 24.55 46.37 5.05
C PHE A 559 24.01 44.96 5.34
N MET A 560 24.86 44.09 5.90
CA MET A 560 24.48 42.74 6.32
C MET A 560 24.51 42.58 7.84
N TYR A 561 23.37 42.12 8.40
CA TYR A 561 23.16 41.94 9.83
C TYR A 561 22.93 40.47 10.18
N ARG A 562 23.36 40.06 11.38
CA ARG A 562 23.15 38.69 11.86
C ARG A 562 21.66 38.45 12.15
N ALA A 563 21.14 37.35 11.63
CA ALA A 563 19.81 36.87 11.96
C ALA A 563 19.79 36.11 13.29
N ASP A 564 18.68 36.23 14.04
CA ASP A 564 18.31 35.25 15.05
C ASP A 564 18.01 33.93 14.33
N ASN A 565 18.87 32.93 14.50
CA ASN A 565 18.74 31.64 13.82
C ASN A 565 17.90 30.63 14.60
N SER A 566 17.19 31.06 15.66
CA SER A 566 16.23 30.23 16.41
C SER A 566 15.16 29.64 15.50
N LYS A 567 15.27 28.34 15.19
CA LYS A 567 14.42 27.65 14.22
C LYS A 567 12.95 27.65 14.61
N GLU A 568 12.63 27.08 15.78
CA GLU A 568 11.23 26.91 16.19
C GLU A 568 10.52 28.25 16.43
N LYS A 569 11.23 29.21 17.04
CA LYS A 569 10.74 30.57 17.25
C LYS A 569 10.41 31.26 15.92
N GLY A 570 11.33 31.18 14.95
CA GLY A 570 11.11 31.79 13.64
C GLY A 570 10.02 31.09 12.82
N ILE A 571 9.87 29.77 12.96
CA ILE A 571 8.75 29.03 12.37
C ILE A 571 7.41 29.52 12.93
N GLN A 572 7.32 29.68 14.25
CA GLN A 572 6.09 30.17 14.88
C GLN A 572 5.75 31.60 14.43
N ASP A 573 6.73 32.50 14.34
CA ASP A 573 6.52 33.88 13.91
C ASP A 573 6.03 33.98 12.45
N VAL A 574 6.66 33.21 11.55
CA VAL A 574 6.22 33.11 10.15
C VAL A 574 4.80 32.55 10.06
N LEU A 575 4.50 31.45 10.77
CA LEU A 575 3.18 30.83 10.75
C LEU A 575 2.10 31.78 11.29
N GLN A 576 2.39 32.51 12.37
CA GLN A 576 1.49 33.50 12.94
C GLN A 576 1.16 34.61 11.93
N ARG A 577 2.18 35.16 11.25
CA ARG A 577 1.95 36.17 10.20
C ARG A 577 1.14 35.61 9.03
N MET A 578 1.39 34.37 8.60
CA MET A 578 0.59 33.72 7.55
C MET A 578 -0.88 33.57 7.96
N GLN A 579 -1.14 33.14 9.21
CA GLN A 579 -2.50 32.97 9.74
C GLN A 579 -3.25 34.29 9.86
N ASN A 580 -2.56 35.35 10.25
CA ASN A 580 -3.12 36.70 10.40
C ASN A 580 -3.23 37.47 9.07
N GLY A 581 -2.76 36.91 7.95
CA GLY A 581 -2.73 37.59 6.65
C GLY A 581 -1.65 38.67 6.52
N GLN A 582 -0.68 38.70 7.44
CA GLN A 582 0.44 39.65 7.55
C GLN A 582 1.69 39.21 6.77
N LEU A 583 1.60 38.13 6.01
CA LEU A 583 2.65 37.64 5.12
C LEU A 583 2.03 37.27 3.79
N LYS A 584 2.59 37.82 2.71
CA LYS A 584 2.20 37.56 1.34
C LYS A 584 3.41 37.19 0.48
N ILE A 585 3.21 36.30 -0.48
CA ILE A 585 4.21 35.80 -1.41
C ILE A 585 3.68 36.05 -2.82
N PHE A 586 4.47 36.68 -3.68
CA PHE A 586 4.10 36.87 -5.08
C PHE A 586 4.03 35.51 -5.79
N SER A 587 3.02 35.32 -6.65
CA SER A 587 2.79 34.05 -7.36
C SER A 587 3.95 33.65 -8.30
N THR A 588 4.86 34.58 -8.60
CA THR A 588 6.09 34.36 -9.39
C THR A 588 7.23 33.70 -8.61
N LEU A 589 7.13 33.55 -7.28
CA LEU A 589 8.18 32.97 -6.44
C LEU A 589 8.07 31.44 -6.42
N HIS A 590 8.24 30.84 -7.60
CA HIS A 590 7.97 29.43 -7.84
C HIS A 590 8.85 28.50 -7.00
N LYS A 591 10.12 28.86 -6.76
CA LYS A 591 11.04 28.06 -5.93
C LYS A 591 10.67 28.15 -4.46
N THR A 592 10.30 29.34 -3.97
CA THR A 592 9.84 29.53 -2.60
C THR A 592 8.55 28.76 -2.36
N LEU A 593 7.59 28.82 -3.28
CA LEU A 593 6.34 28.06 -3.17
C LEU A 593 6.58 26.55 -3.25
N LYS A 594 7.51 26.09 -4.09
CA LYS A 594 7.93 24.69 -4.15
C LYS A 594 8.52 24.23 -2.82
N GLU A 595 9.49 24.96 -2.27
CA GLU A 595 10.05 24.66 -0.94
C GLU A 595 8.98 24.68 0.14
N LEU A 596 8.08 25.67 0.12
CA LEU A 596 6.99 25.80 1.09
C LEU A 596 6.06 24.57 1.09
N ARG A 597 5.72 24.02 -0.09
CA ARG A 597 4.90 22.80 -0.23
C ARG A 597 5.57 21.54 0.28
N MET A 598 6.90 21.53 0.29
CA MET A 598 7.71 20.37 0.68
C MET A 598 8.23 20.47 2.11
N TYR A 599 8.18 21.65 2.72
CA TYR A 599 8.75 21.90 4.03
C TYR A 599 7.94 21.22 5.14
N ALA A 600 8.38 20.02 5.50
CA ALA A 600 7.72 19.13 6.45
C ALA A 600 8.62 18.79 7.64
N ARG A 601 7.98 18.34 8.73
CA ARG A 601 8.59 17.80 9.94
C ARG A 601 8.86 16.31 9.78
N ASP A 602 9.89 15.83 10.44
CA ASP A 602 10.24 14.42 10.57
C ASP A 602 9.37 13.72 11.64
N GLU A 603 9.63 12.43 11.85
CA GLU A 603 8.92 11.59 12.83
C GLU A 603 9.10 12.03 14.30
N HIS A 604 10.14 12.83 14.57
CA HIS A 604 10.43 13.40 15.88
C HIS A 604 9.87 14.82 16.03
N GLY A 605 9.22 15.36 14.99
CA GLY A 605 8.60 16.67 14.98
C GLY A 605 9.56 17.81 14.60
N PHE A 606 10.78 17.54 14.17
CA PHE A 606 11.73 18.56 13.71
C PHE A 606 11.59 18.82 12.22
N PRO A 607 11.75 20.07 11.74
CA PRO A 607 11.79 20.36 10.30
C PRO A 607 12.87 19.52 9.59
N LYS A 608 12.49 18.79 8.55
CA LYS A 608 13.40 18.02 7.70
C LYS A 608 14.40 18.97 7.06
N LYS A 609 15.69 18.64 7.19
CA LYS A 609 16.80 19.41 6.60
C LYS A 609 17.00 19.05 5.11
N HIS A 610 16.02 19.34 4.28
CA HIS A 610 16.11 19.13 2.84
C HIS A 610 15.23 20.16 2.12
N ASN A 611 15.81 20.92 1.18
CA ASN A 611 15.13 22.01 0.46
C ASN A 611 14.49 23.06 1.39
N ASP A 612 15.22 23.50 2.42
CA ASP A 612 14.76 24.45 3.45
C ASP A 612 15.39 25.85 3.34
N HIS A 613 16.10 26.16 2.26
CA HIS A 613 16.98 27.32 2.15
C HIS A 613 16.23 28.66 2.01
N LEU A 614 15.22 28.73 1.13
CA LEU A 614 14.33 29.89 1.03
C LEU A 614 13.40 29.98 2.24
N MET A 615 13.05 28.86 2.86
CA MET A 615 12.28 28.85 4.12
C MET A 615 13.09 29.45 5.28
N ASP A 616 14.38 29.12 5.36
CA ASP A 616 15.30 29.70 6.34
C ASP A 616 15.53 31.20 6.05
N ALA A 617 15.72 31.60 4.78
CA ALA A 617 15.80 33.01 4.41
C ALA A 617 14.53 33.81 4.79
N MET A 618 13.33 33.26 4.52
CA MET A 618 12.04 33.83 4.93
C MET A 618 11.95 33.99 6.45
N ARG A 619 12.40 32.98 7.20
CA ARG A 619 12.45 33.01 8.65
C ARG A 619 13.39 34.10 9.16
N TYR A 620 14.56 34.27 8.57
CA TYR A 620 15.51 35.32 8.94
C TYR A 620 14.94 36.72 8.69
N VAL A 621 14.32 36.94 7.53
CA VAL A 621 13.64 38.20 7.21
C VAL A 621 12.56 38.50 8.23
N THR A 622 11.70 37.53 8.50
CA THR A 622 10.53 37.70 9.37
C THR A 622 10.93 37.96 10.83
N LEU A 623 11.83 37.14 11.37
CA LEU A 623 12.21 37.20 12.78
C LEU A 623 13.15 38.37 13.11
N THR A 624 14.02 38.76 12.15
CA THR A 624 15.09 39.73 12.37
C THR A 624 15.08 40.88 11.36
N GLY A 625 14.92 40.57 10.08
CA GLY A 625 15.01 41.54 8.98
C GLY A 625 14.07 42.74 9.12
N LEU A 626 12.84 42.53 9.59
CA LEU A 626 11.84 43.60 9.72
C LEU A 626 12.29 44.76 10.63
N LYS A 627 13.18 44.50 11.60
CA LYS A 627 13.75 45.53 12.50
C LYS A 627 14.73 46.46 11.79
N PHE A 628 15.34 46.00 10.70
CA PHE A 628 16.36 46.72 9.95
C PHE A 628 15.81 47.42 8.72
N VAL A 629 14.54 47.22 8.38
CA VAL A 629 13.88 47.89 7.27
C VAL A 629 14.03 49.40 7.42
N HIS A 630 14.45 50.09 6.35
CA HIS A 630 14.55 51.54 6.31
C HIS A 630 13.74 52.09 5.14
N ILE A 631 13.12 53.25 5.33
CA ILE A 631 12.44 53.99 4.26
C ILE A 631 13.54 54.75 3.51
N PRO A 632 13.60 54.71 2.17
CA PRO A 632 14.51 55.59 1.44
C PRO A 632 14.20 57.05 1.81
N GLN A 633 15.16 57.78 2.39
CA GLN A 633 15.03 59.23 2.49
C GLN A 633 14.94 59.77 1.06
N ASN A 634 13.83 60.42 0.71
CA ASN A 634 13.78 61.22 -0.52
C ASN A 634 14.82 62.33 -0.37
N ASP A 635 15.76 62.41 -1.32
CA ASP A 635 16.63 63.56 -1.54
C ASP A 635 15.77 64.78 -1.94
N TRP A 636 15.04 65.37 -1.01
CA TRP A 636 14.55 66.74 -1.16
C TRP A 636 15.70 67.67 -0.79
N GLY A 637 16.04 68.56 -1.73
CA GLY A 637 17.14 69.52 -1.67
C GLY A 637 17.14 70.43 -0.43
N PRO A 638 18.16 71.29 -0.31
CA PRO A 638 18.53 71.93 0.95
C PRO A 638 17.35 72.64 1.61
N ALA A 639 17.18 72.34 2.90
CA ALA A 639 16.17 72.91 3.76
C ALA A 639 16.20 74.44 3.71
N ASN A 640 15.14 75.04 3.18
CA ASN A 640 14.90 76.46 3.33
C ASN A 640 14.30 76.66 4.74
N THR A 641 15.17 76.88 5.72
CA THR A 641 14.82 77.28 7.08
C THR A 641 14.22 78.69 7.04
N SER A 642 12.91 78.78 6.83
CA SER A 642 12.15 79.96 7.23
C SER A 642 11.63 79.76 8.65
N VAL A 643 12.21 80.57 9.52
CA VAL A 643 11.92 80.72 10.94
C VAL A 643 10.45 81.09 11.13
N TRP A 644 9.73 80.32 11.93
CA TRP A 644 8.54 80.81 12.63
C TRP A 644 8.75 80.61 14.13
N ASN A 645 9.10 81.73 14.79
CA ASN A 645 9.08 81.87 16.23
C ASN A 645 7.61 81.90 16.70
N TYR A 646 7.28 81.07 17.69
CA TYR A 646 6.41 81.43 18.81
C TYR A 646 6.81 80.62 20.04
#